data_AF-A0A1G0YJV4-F1
#
_entry.id   AF-A0A1G0YJV4-F1
#
_cell.length_a   1.000
_cell.length_b   1.000
_cell.length_c   1.000
_cell.angle_alpha   90.00
_cell.angle_beta   90.00
_cell.angle_gamma   90.00
#
_symmetry.space_group_name_H-M   'P 1'
#
loop_
_entity.id
_entity.type
_entity.pdbx_description
1 polymer ?
#
loop_
_entity_poly.entity_id
_entity_poly.type
_entity_poly.pdbx_seq_one_letter_code
_entity_poly.pdbx_strand_id
1 'polypeptide(L)'
;MKKIPMFLTVFLAYSVLTILNAAPDLVPMPKSYEQTGGNFICDNKTIYIEKGNRQCEIAADEIVKKIKELSGTPGEVKAVGKTSDSGIYILPCSNSSAQSLIKEFSLKITAEDPGPQGYIIHTSPERLIIIGSDNIGTLYGAMTFCQMLEKSVKNGVQIISADVYDKPDYRYRSEMSFDRGLEHWATGEKDKTEAYKAGIDTLMRFKVNMINDYHTLFAKMDIRTVSPETKRFIKEINQYAIDRGIYPGTWLNTNIATEGVDKGIDFENWDCIRYRKKGLLYCWSRDKIAEKKINECMELLKECNFRFLFLHPIDGGGIEDPELWSHRCKQCKGKWKDDERWKASIHQYNIWADVLKKKCPEIMFVSPIYPYAATYGSIDRFPGVNKNTWKQNSVDYWTKVNKGLDPVIIPQSWIAQRGLMDKYRQHFKGRSLAIYSHSFVPLGYFGTWHRFNKTNYYGNPNDIFTLNGGCDRYEKWLNVICDCEYTWNTNAPGSEYFTGLYYDAEKDHTEPKEIIDEWVPRACRALYGKELGEKIAPIYQAGVQNLYIMDPGHGLQLANKQRRKPLAEVDPTKKDEKSEGSVAAPDIEDTASRMALQVKAAEKAMKALENALPNINSMDKYLRKSFMYFYKRMPLWYMTARARYACYVASDLQRDGMYESAAGVLEAGLKSFEKDYAHAHKILESVKDEPDLNKAGLFAKRGGDIKPAPEEVRKMLNDQLESSKVVLKPRRPGPSVMVGIYKGLGAEGTKAFLDQFKNVKTDIIDSLTLSVLDRYDCIFIMQTSSVKKDDYFFNLPRYVNESGGGVIFQHEMCGFGRFAFGQKTPFPEISPCASGRKDALEVIMEKENPVLPDMKKGANTTHMYYDHIIPKVGENGFAVVVDKDKEPIVVAGTSGYGKVVFDGNVNITKDDKESTLTDFNAAIAKGAVEWMTGVKLKKK
;
A
#
# COMPACT_ATOMS: atom_id res chain seq x y z
N MET A 1 -0.93 -57.49 42.83
CA MET A 1 -1.17 -56.91 41.48
C MET A 1 -2.19 -55.80 41.61
N LYS A 2 -1.75 -54.53 41.63
CA LYS A 2 -2.62 -53.36 41.84
C LYS A 2 -3.23 -52.96 40.49
N LYS A 3 -4.57 -52.87 40.45
CA LYS A 3 -5.36 -52.42 39.30
C LYS A 3 -5.00 -50.97 38.98
N ILE A 4 -4.53 -50.72 37.76
CA ILE A 4 -4.36 -49.37 37.21
C ILE A 4 -5.76 -48.76 37.00
N PRO A 5 -6.02 -47.49 37.36
CA PRO A 5 -7.33 -46.89 37.20
C PRO A 5 -7.67 -46.72 35.72
N MET A 6 -8.88 -47.15 35.34
CA MET A 6 -9.46 -47.09 33.98
C MET A 6 -9.48 -45.65 33.39
N PHE A 7 -9.32 -44.61 34.23
CA PHE A 7 -9.20 -43.22 33.80
C PHE A 7 -7.88 -42.89 33.07
N LEU A 8 -6.77 -43.58 33.38
CA LEU A 8 -5.48 -43.32 32.74
C LEU A 8 -5.42 -43.92 31.32
N THR A 9 -6.17 -45.00 31.06
CA THR A 9 -6.23 -45.67 29.76
C THR A 9 -7.10 -44.89 28.77
N VAL A 10 -8.16 -44.22 29.22
CA VAL A 10 -9.02 -43.37 28.37
C VAL A 10 -8.30 -42.06 28.00
N PHE A 11 -7.50 -41.48 28.91
CA PHE A 11 -6.72 -40.28 28.59
C PHE A 11 -5.55 -40.58 27.65
N LEU A 12 -4.84 -41.71 27.81
CA LEU A 12 -3.83 -42.13 26.83
C LEU A 12 -4.46 -42.50 25.48
N ALA A 13 -5.63 -43.14 25.46
CA ALA A 13 -6.33 -43.44 24.20
C ALA A 13 -6.82 -42.17 23.49
N TYR A 14 -7.30 -41.15 24.21
CA TYR A 14 -7.65 -39.86 23.61
C TYR A 14 -6.42 -39.07 23.15
N SER A 15 -5.29 -39.14 23.88
CA SER A 15 -4.04 -38.48 23.50
C SER A 15 -3.34 -39.15 22.32
N VAL A 16 -3.52 -40.46 22.15
CA VAL A 16 -2.92 -41.25 21.06
C VAL A 16 -3.83 -41.32 19.82
N LEU A 17 -5.16 -41.13 19.95
CA LEU A 17 -6.07 -40.99 18.80
C LEU A 17 -6.14 -39.55 18.22
N THR A 18 -5.63 -38.54 18.92
CA THR A 18 -5.31 -37.23 18.31
C THR A 18 -3.87 -37.12 17.84
N ILE A 19 -3.32 -38.18 17.24
CA ILE A 19 -2.47 -37.97 16.06
C ILE A 19 -3.44 -37.66 14.92
N LEU A 20 -4.10 -36.50 15.01
CA LEU A 20 -4.74 -35.88 13.86
C LEU A 20 -3.58 -35.61 12.91
N ASN A 21 -3.41 -36.47 11.91
CA ASN A 21 -2.52 -36.23 10.79
C ASN A 21 -2.88 -34.86 10.22
N ALA A 22 -2.07 -33.86 10.55
CA ALA A 22 -2.28 -32.50 10.07
C ALA A 22 -2.40 -32.55 8.54
N ALA A 23 -3.42 -31.88 8.00
CA ALA A 23 -3.55 -31.73 6.56
C ALA A 23 -2.22 -31.19 5.98
N PRO A 24 -1.83 -31.60 4.75
CA PRO A 24 -0.63 -31.07 4.12
C PRO A 24 -0.67 -29.55 4.04
N ASP A 25 0.48 -28.93 3.80
CA ASP A 25 0.65 -27.47 3.78
C ASP A 25 0.02 -26.82 2.52
N LEU A 26 -1.30 -26.94 2.40
CA LEU A 26 -2.05 -26.49 1.23
C LEU A 26 -2.36 -25.00 1.32
N VAL A 27 -1.94 -24.24 0.31
CA VAL A 27 -2.23 -22.82 0.14
C VAL A 27 -2.52 -22.55 -1.35
N PRO A 28 -3.74 -22.08 -1.71
CA PRO A 28 -4.88 -21.86 -0.82
C PRO A 28 -5.47 -23.18 -0.29
N MET A 29 -6.11 -23.13 0.88
CA MET A 29 -6.78 -24.31 1.45
C MET A 29 -7.99 -24.73 0.59
N PRO A 30 -8.13 -26.02 0.25
CA PRO A 30 -9.24 -26.50 -0.56
C PRO A 30 -10.58 -26.43 0.20
N LYS A 31 -11.70 -26.43 -0.54
CA LYS A 31 -13.05 -26.47 0.04
C LYS A 31 -13.30 -27.76 0.85
N SER A 32 -12.77 -28.89 0.41
CA SER A 32 -12.80 -30.17 1.13
C SER A 32 -11.49 -30.94 0.94
N TYR A 33 -11.01 -31.54 2.01
CA TYR A 33 -9.86 -32.44 2.02
C TYR A 33 -10.13 -33.57 3.02
N GLU A 34 -10.27 -34.79 2.53
CA GLU A 34 -10.57 -35.98 3.33
C GLU A 34 -9.47 -37.03 3.11
N GLN A 35 -8.75 -37.42 4.17
CA GLN A 35 -7.76 -38.49 4.07
C GLN A 35 -8.48 -39.83 3.96
N THR A 36 -8.17 -40.60 2.91
CA THR A 36 -8.79 -41.92 2.65
C THR A 36 -8.00 -43.07 3.29
N GLY A 37 -6.85 -42.75 3.90
CA GLY A 37 -5.96 -43.71 4.55
C GLY A 37 -4.95 -44.33 3.59
N GLY A 38 -3.76 -44.63 4.12
CA GLY A 38 -2.64 -45.16 3.33
C GLY A 38 -1.82 -44.08 2.62
N ASN A 39 -0.87 -44.53 1.82
CA ASN A 39 0.03 -43.68 1.05
C ASN A 39 0.03 -44.11 -0.42
N PHE A 40 0.10 -43.16 -1.33
CA PHE A 40 0.32 -43.42 -2.75
C PHE A 40 1.78 -43.09 -3.11
N ILE A 41 2.54 -44.08 -3.57
CA ILE A 41 3.93 -43.91 -3.98
C ILE A 41 3.95 -43.32 -5.39
N CYS A 42 4.58 -42.16 -5.54
CA CYS A 42 4.63 -41.42 -6.80
C CYS A 42 5.86 -41.78 -7.64
N ASP A 43 6.92 -42.30 -7.03
CA ASP A 43 8.15 -42.69 -7.73
C ASP A 43 7.86 -43.71 -8.85
N ASN A 44 8.41 -43.43 -10.03
CA ASN A 44 8.28 -44.21 -11.26
C ASN A 44 6.85 -44.45 -11.74
N LYS A 45 5.83 -43.79 -11.17
CA LYS A 45 4.46 -43.89 -11.66
C LYS A 45 4.32 -43.10 -12.95
N THR A 46 3.79 -43.75 -13.98
CA THR A 46 3.45 -43.10 -15.26
C THR A 46 2.47 -41.95 -15.02
N ILE A 47 2.72 -40.81 -15.66
CA ILE A 47 1.84 -39.65 -15.63
C ILE A 47 1.06 -39.63 -16.95
N TYR A 48 -0.25 -39.86 -16.86
CA TYR A 48 -1.18 -39.94 -17.97
C TYR A 48 -1.90 -38.59 -18.16
N ILE A 49 -1.75 -38.01 -19.35
CA ILE A 49 -2.35 -36.72 -19.70
C ILE A 49 -3.15 -36.77 -21.00
N GLU A 50 -3.98 -35.74 -21.22
CA GLU A 50 -4.51 -35.42 -22.54
C GLU A 50 -3.42 -34.70 -23.36
N LYS A 51 -2.75 -35.43 -24.26
CA LYS A 51 -1.69 -34.87 -25.10
C LYS A 51 -2.22 -33.77 -26.03
N GLY A 52 -1.50 -32.66 -26.17
CA GLY A 52 -1.95 -31.49 -26.93
C GLY A 52 -2.79 -30.50 -26.12
N ASN A 53 -3.17 -30.85 -24.89
CA ASN A 53 -3.76 -29.92 -23.93
C ASN A 53 -2.63 -29.20 -23.16
N ARG A 54 -2.41 -27.92 -23.48
CA ARG A 54 -1.29 -27.13 -22.96
C ARG A 54 -1.23 -27.12 -21.43
N GLN A 55 -2.37 -27.03 -20.75
CA GLN A 55 -2.43 -27.01 -19.29
C GLN A 55 -2.11 -28.37 -18.68
N CYS A 56 -2.50 -29.47 -19.31
CA CYS A 56 -2.15 -30.81 -18.84
C CYS A 56 -0.65 -31.09 -18.98
N GLU A 57 -0.03 -30.57 -20.04
CA GLU A 57 1.43 -30.65 -20.24
C GLU A 57 2.18 -29.86 -19.17
N ILE A 58 1.78 -28.61 -18.90
CA ILE A 58 2.38 -27.79 -17.83
C ILE A 58 2.19 -28.45 -16.46
N ALA A 59 1.01 -29.02 -16.20
CA ALA A 59 0.73 -29.75 -14.97
C ALA A 59 1.67 -30.94 -14.78
N ALA A 60 1.88 -31.75 -15.82
CA ALA A 60 2.81 -32.86 -15.78
C ALA A 60 4.26 -32.38 -15.56
N ASP A 61 4.69 -31.32 -16.24
CA ASP A 61 6.03 -30.74 -16.09
C ASP A 61 6.30 -30.29 -14.64
N GLU A 62 5.33 -29.62 -14.00
CA GLU A 62 5.45 -29.18 -12.61
C GLU A 62 5.49 -30.36 -11.62
N ILE A 63 4.72 -31.43 -11.86
CA ILE A 63 4.78 -32.66 -11.05
C ILE A 63 6.14 -33.34 -11.20
N VAL A 64 6.62 -33.50 -12.44
CA VAL A 64 7.94 -34.07 -12.73
C VAL A 64 9.04 -33.25 -12.04
N LYS A 65 8.96 -31.93 -12.15
CA LYS A 65 9.89 -31.01 -11.48
C LYS A 65 9.85 -31.19 -9.96
N LYS A 66 8.65 -31.23 -9.37
CA LYS A 66 8.49 -31.35 -7.91
C LYS A 66 9.00 -32.70 -7.37
N ILE A 67 8.75 -33.80 -8.08
CA ILE A 67 9.28 -35.13 -7.71
C ILE A 67 10.82 -35.07 -7.71
N LYS A 68 11.44 -34.48 -8.74
CA LYS A 68 12.91 -34.31 -8.80
C LYS A 68 13.45 -33.44 -7.68
N GLU A 69 12.79 -32.32 -7.36
CA GLU A 69 13.15 -31.44 -6.24
C GLU A 69 13.15 -32.19 -4.89
N LEU A 70 12.23 -33.15 -4.73
CA LEU A 70 12.16 -34.04 -3.56
C LEU A 70 13.13 -35.24 -3.65
N SER A 71 14.02 -35.26 -4.64
CA SER A 71 14.98 -36.34 -4.93
C SER A 71 14.36 -37.68 -5.34
N GLY A 72 13.11 -37.67 -5.83
CA GLY A 72 12.45 -38.86 -6.39
C GLY A 72 12.73 -39.06 -7.88
N THR A 73 12.28 -40.19 -8.40
CA THR A 73 12.36 -40.51 -9.84
C THR A 73 10.97 -40.38 -10.46
N PRO A 74 10.70 -39.36 -11.29
CA PRO A 74 9.42 -39.25 -11.96
C PRO A 74 9.25 -40.34 -13.01
N GLY A 75 8.04 -40.87 -13.16
CA GLY A 75 7.72 -41.77 -14.26
C GLY A 75 7.58 -41.06 -15.61
N GLU A 76 7.33 -41.83 -16.65
CA GLU A 76 7.16 -41.30 -18.01
C GLU A 76 5.83 -40.53 -18.14
N VAL A 77 5.84 -39.44 -18.91
CA VAL A 77 4.61 -38.72 -19.30
C VAL A 77 4.07 -39.32 -20.59
N LYS A 78 2.83 -39.81 -20.57
CA LYS A 78 2.18 -40.51 -21.68
C LYS A 78 0.77 -40.01 -21.95
N ALA A 79 0.31 -40.18 -23.19
CA ALA A 79 -1.11 -40.05 -23.50
C ALA A 79 -1.89 -41.20 -22.84
N VAL A 80 -3.13 -40.93 -22.44
CA VAL A 80 -3.99 -41.97 -21.85
C VAL A 80 -4.34 -43.03 -22.90
N GLY A 81 -3.95 -44.28 -22.64
CA GLY A 81 -4.36 -45.44 -23.44
C GLY A 81 -5.55 -46.16 -22.80
N LYS A 82 -5.33 -46.74 -21.61
CA LYS A 82 -6.35 -47.41 -20.78
C LYS A 82 -6.42 -46.76 -19.40
N THR A 83 -7.62 -46.62 -18.86
CA THR A 83 -7.85 -46.05 -17.51
C THR A 83 -7.65 -47.05 -16.37
N SER A 84 -7.42 -48.32 -16.71
CA SER A 84 -7.13 -49.41 -15.76
C SER A 84 -5.66 -49.47 -15.33
N ASP A 85 -4.77 -48.78 -16.03
CA ASP A 85 -3.33 -48.84 -15.75
C ASP A 85 -3.01 -48.12 -14.41
N SER A 86 -1.94 -48.55 -13.73
CA SER A 86 -1.47 -47.84 -12.54
C SER A 86 -0.76 -46.55 -12.94
N GLY A 87 -1.05 -45.44 -12.25
CA GLY A 87 -0.40 -44.17 -12.52
C GLY A 87 -1.12 -42.95 -11.96
N ILE A 88 -0.66 -41.78 -12.41
CA ILE A 88 -1.22 -40.47 -12.09
C ILE A 88 -1.97 -39.96 -13.32
N TYR A 89 -3.27 -39.69 -13.22
CA TYR A 89 -4.10 -39.21 -14.32
C TYR A 89 -4.40 -37.72 -14.14
N ILE A 90 -4.17 -36.92 -15.18
CA ILE A 90 -4.37 -35.46 -15.18
C ILE A 90 -5.20 -35.10 -16.41
N LEU A 91 -6.51 -34.91 -16.23
CA LEU A 91 -7.45 -34.79 -17.35
C LEU A 91 -8.54 -33.76 -17.09
N PRO A 92 -8.96 -32.96 -18.08
CA PRO A 92 -10.19 -32.19 -17.96
C PRO A 92 -11.41 -33.11 -18.03
N CYS A 93 -12.51 -32.73 -17.39
CA CYS A 93 -13.73 -33.54 -17.37
C CYS A 93 -14.31 -33.75 -18.78
N SER A 94 -14.02 -32.87 -19.74
CA SER A 94 -14.42 -33.04 -21.15
C SER A 94 -13.73 -34.23 -21.85
N ASN A 95 -12.65 -34.76 -21.28
CA ASN A 95 -11.92 -35.88 -21.86
C ASN A 95 -12.66 -37.21 -21.65
N SER A 96 -12.70 -38.07 -22.68
CA SER A 96 -13.41 -39.36 -22.62
C SER A 96 -12.83 -40.36 -21.61
N SER A 97 -11.51 -40.32 -21.38
CA SER A 97 -10.87 -41.12 -20.33
C SER A 97 -11.23 -40.60 -18.94
N ALA A 98 -11.35 -39.27 -18.77
CA ALA A 98 -11.85 -38.69 -17.52
C ALA A 98 -13.29 -39.15 -17.25
N GLN A 99 -14.18 -39.13 -18.25
CA GLN A 99 -15.55 -39.62 -18.12
C GLN A 99 -15.63 -41.10 -17.68
N SER A 100 -14.71 -41.92 -18.19
CA SER A 100 -14.61 -43.33 -17.79
C SER A 100 -14.21 -43.48 -16.31
N LEU A 101 -13.20 -42.73 -15.87
CA LEU A 101 -12.78 -42.69 -14.46
C LEU A 101 -13.86 -42.12 -13.53
N ILE A 102 -14.56 -41.06 -13.95
CA ILE A 102 -15.69 -40.47 -13.21
C ILE A 102 -16.76 -41.52 -12.93
N LYS A 103 -17.14 -42.29 -13.95
CA LYS A 103 -18.13 -43.35 -13.81
C LYS A 103 -17.62 -44.51 -12.94
N GLU A 104 -16.38 -44.92 -13.14
CA GLU A 104 -15.76 -46.04 -12.41
C GLU A 104 -15.70 -45.78 -10.90
N PHE A 105 -15.27 -44.58 -10.51
CA PHE A 105 -15.07 -44.20 -9.11
C PHE A 105 -16.23 -43.39 -8.52
N SER A 106 -17.33 -43.22 -9.27
CA SER A 106 -18.49 -42.41 -8.84
C SER A 106 -18.11 -40.98 -8.42
N LEU A 107 -17.18 -40.36 -9.14
CA LEU A 107 -16.66 -39.05 -8.81
C LEU A 107 -17.69 -37.95 -9.11
N LYS A 108 -17.82 -36.99 -8.20
CA LYS A 108 -18.76 -35.87 -8.35
C LYS A 108 -18.06 -34.68 -9.02
N ILE A 109 -18.01 -34.70 -10.35
CA ILE A 109 -17.47 -33.58 -11.14
C ILE A 109 -18.14 -33.47 -12.52
N THR A 110 -18.47 -32.23 -12.89
CA THR A 110 -18.93 -31.80 -14.21
C THR A 110 -18.25 -30.47 -14.59
N ALA A 111 -18.60 -29.89 -15.74
CA ALA A 111 -18.12 -28.56 -16.12
C ALA A 111 -18.71 -27.45 -15.21
N GLU A 112 -19.86 -27.70 -14.59
CA GLU A 112 -20.61 -26.75 -13.74
C GLU A 112 -20.33 -26.91 -12.24
N ASP A 113 -19.95 -28.10 -11.79
CA ASP A 113 -19.61 -28.38 -10.38
C ASP A 113 -18.38 -29.30 -10.32
N PRO A 114 -17.23 -28.89 -9.73
CA PRO A 114 -17.02 -27.65 -8.98
C PRO A 114 -17.10 -26.33 -9.79
N GLY A 115 -17.16 -26.42 -11.12
CA GLY A 115 -17.36 -25.27 -12.01
C GLY A 115 -16.03 -24.72 -12.54
N PRO A 116 -16.04 -23.59 -13.27
CA PRO A 116 -14.83 -23.03 -13.87
C PRO A 116 -13.66 -22.93 -12.89
N GLN A 117 -12.47 -23.38 -13.30
CA GLN A 117 -11.24 -23.51 -12.49
C GLN A 117 -11.33 -24.47 -11.29
N GLY A 118 -12.43 -25.18 -11.13
CA GLY A 118 -12.65 -26.18 -10.11
C GLY A 118 -12.06 -27.54 -10.47
N TYR A 119 -11.78 -28.37 -9.47
CA TYR A 119 -11.21 -29.70 -9.66
C TYR A 119 -11.51 -30.65 -8.50
N ILE A 120 -11.24 -31.93 -8.74
CA ILE A 120 -11.16 -32.97 -7.74
C ILE A 120 -9.82 -33.71 -7.80
N ILE A 121 -9.40 -34.27 -6.67
CA ILE A 121 -8.32 -35.26 -6.58
C ILE A 121 -8.90 -36.48 -5.89
N HIS A 122 -8.67 -37.66 -6.45
CA HIS A 122 -9.06 -38.93 -5.83
C HIS A 122 -7.86 -39.87 -5.80
N THR A 123 -7.68 -40.56 -4.68
CA THR A 123 -6.56 -41.50 -4.51
C THR A 123 -7.07 -42.91 -4.22
N SER A 124 -6.61 -43.87 -5.02
CA SER A 124 -6.76 -45.31 -4.79
C SER A 124 -5.37 -45.96 -4.67
N PRO A 125 -5.25 -47.23 -4.22
CA PRO A 125 -3.95 -47.87 -4.04
C PRO A 125 -3.05 -47.86 -5.29
N GLU A 126 -3.63 -47.98 -6.49
CA GLU A 126 -2.87 -48.06 -7.75
C GLU A 126 -2.98 -46.82 -8.63
N ARG A 127 -3.94 -45.93 -8.38
CA ARG A 127 -4.22 -44.78 -9.25
C ARG A 127 -4.47 -43.51 -8.45
N LEU A 128 -3.85 -42.43 -8.89
CA LEU A 128 -4.15 -41.07 -8.45
C LEU A 128 -4.81 -40.32 -9.61
N ILE A 129 -5.93 -39.67 -9.35
CA ILE A 129 -6.79 -39.08 -10.38
C ILE A 129 -6.98 -37.60 -10.07
N ILE A 130 -6.60 -36.73 -10.99
CA ILE A 130 -6.81 -35.29 -10.96
C ILE A 130 -7.72 -34.94 -12.14
N ILE A 131 -8.94 -34.50 -11.84
CA ILE A 131 -9.90 -34.07 -12.86
C ILE A 131 -10.31 -32.63 -12.60
N GLY A 132 -10.11 -31.76 -13.58
CA GLY A 132 -10.63 -30.39 -13.58
C GLY A 132 -11.97 -30.27 -14.30
N SER A 133 -12.82 -29.35 -13.85
CA SER A 133 -14.04 -28.97 -14.59
C SER A 133 -13.70 -28.28 -15.92
N ASP A 134 -12.51 -27.68 -16.01
CA ASP A 134 -11.92 -27.15 -17.24
C ASP A 134 -10.39 -27.33 -17.21
N ASN A 135 -9.70 -26.90 -18.28
CA ASN A 135 -8.25 -27.01 -18.40
C ASN A 135 -7.49 -26.29 -17.26
N ILE A 136 -7.98 -25.14 -16.80
CA ILE A 136 -7.35 -24.38 -15.72
C ILE A 136 -7.56 -25.09 -14.39
N GLY A 137 -8.76 -25.64 -14.15
CA GLY A 137 -9.04 -26.47 -13.00
C GLY A 137 -8.13 -27.68 -12.93
N THR A 138 -7.87 -28.34 -14.06
CA THR A 138 -6.93 -29.46 -14.14
C THR A 138 -5.51 -29.04 -13.73
N LEU A 139 -5.05 -27.89 -14.22
CA LEU A 139 -3.76 -27.32 -13.82
C LEU A 139 -3.71 -26.99 -12.32
N TYR A 140 -4.75 -26.36 -11.77
CA TYR A 140 -4.82 -26.03 -10.34
C TYR A 140 -4.91 -27.27 -9.45
N GLY A 141 -5.57 -28.34 -9.89
CA GLY A 141 -5.56 -29.62 -9.22
C GLY A 141 -4.17 -30.22 -9.15
N ALA A 142 -3.40 -30.12 -10.23
CA ALA A 142 -2.00 -30.52 -10.23
C ALA A 142 -1.14 -29.66 -9.29
N MET A 143 -1.39 -28.36 -9.17
CA MET A 143 -0.66 -27.52 -8.20
C MET A 143 -0.94 -27.94 -6.75
N THR A 144 -2.19 -28.26 -6.42
CA THR A 144 -2.53 -28.84 -5.12
C THR A 144 -1.82 -30.16 -4.90
N PHE A 145 -1.81 -31.05 -5.89
CA PHE A 145 -1.08 -32.31 -5.81
C PHE A 145 0.44 -32.08 -5.59
N CYS A 146 1.06 -31.12 -6.28
CA CYS A 146 2.46 -30.75 -6.05
C CYS A 146 2.74 -30.30 -4.61
N GLN A 147 1.77 -29.67 -3.93
CA GLN A 147 1.89 -29.29 -2.52
C GLN A 147 1.65 -30.47 -1.56
N MET A 148 0.93 -31.51 -2.01
CA MET A 148 0.75 -32.76 -1.25
C MET A 148 1.98 -33.67 -1.29
N LEU A 149 2.82 -33.56 -2.33
CA LEU A 149 4.02 -34.38 -2.49
C LEU A 149 5.00 -34.19 -1.33
N GLU A 150 5.41 -35.30 -0.72
CA GLU A 150 6.39 -35.34 0.35
C GLU A 150 7.47 -36.40 0.12
N LYS A 151 8.62 -36.19 0.73
CA LYS A 151 9.71 -37.17 0.74
C LYS A 151 9.48 -38.19 1.86
N SER A 152 9.28 -39.45 1.48
CA SER A 152 9.23 -40.60 2.39
C SER A 152 10.64 -41.04 2.78
N VAL A 153 10.81 -41.44 4.04
CA VAL A 153 12.09 -41.99 4.53
C VAL A 153 12.43 -43.33 3.88
N LYS A 154 11.41 -44.11 3.49
CA LYS A 154 11.60 -45.49 2.98
C LYS A 154 11.25 -45.65 1.49
N ASN A 155 10.29 -44.89 0.96
CA ASN A 155 9.64 -45.19 -0.31
C ASN A 155 9.77 -44.08 -1.37
N GLY A 156 10.80 -43.23 -1.30
CA GLY A 156 10.97 -42.14 -2.27
C GLY A 156 9.94 -41.03 -2.09
N VAL A 157 9.33 -40.53 -3.18
CA VAL A 157 8.29 -39.50 -3.12
C VAL A 157 6.90 -40.13 -3.03
N GLN A 158 6.07 -39.63 -2.11
CA GLN A 158 4.71 -40.13 -1.88
C GLN A 158 3.73 -38.99 -1.57
N ILE A 159 2.44 -39.34 -1.47
CA ILE A 159 1.43 -38.55 -0.75
C ILE A 159 0.71 -39.42 0.28
N ILE A 160 0.12 -38.77 1.29
CA ILE A 160 -0.97 -39.36 2.07
C ILE A 160 -2.21 -39.37 1.18
N SER A 161 -2.83 -40.54 1.02
CA SER A 161 -4.00 -40.71 0.17
C SER A 161 -5.16 -39.84 0.66
N ALA A 162 -5.77 -39.10 -0.27
CA ALA A 162 -6.87 -38.20 0.04
C ALA A 162 -7.82 -38.02 -1.14
N ASP A 163 -9.04 -37.63 -0.78
CA ASP A 163 -10.06 -37.08 -1.66
C ASP A 163 -10.15 -35.57 -1.45
N VAL A 164 -10.07 -34.82 -2.55
CA VAL A 164 -10.08 -33.36 -2.55
C VAL A 164 -11.18 -32.88 -3.48
N TYR A 165 -11.98 -31.93 -3.03
CA TYR A 165 -12.91 -31.17 -3.85
C TYR A 165 -12.60 -29.70 -3.66
N ASP A 166 -12.44 -28.96 -4.75
CA ASP A 166 -12.05 -27.56 -4.65
C ASP A 166 -12.53 -26.69 -5.80
N LYS A 167 -12.74 -25.41 -5.48
CA LYS A 167 -13.12 -24.34 -6.41
C LYS A 167 -12.85 -22.97 -5.79
N PRO A 168 -12.59 -21.93 -6.60
CA PRO A 168 -12.47 -20.58 -6.09
C PRO A 168 -13.82 -19.94 -5.79
N ASP A 169 -13.87 -19.05 -4.80
CA ASP A 169 -15.02 -18.16 -4.59
C ASP A 169 -15.03 -17.02 -5.62
N TYR A 170 -13.87 -16.39 -5.85
CA TYR A 170 -13.65 -15.43 -6.93
C TYR A 170 -12.91 -16.10 -8.09
N ARG A 171 -13.54 -16.20 -9.26
CA ARG A 171 -12.89 -16.75 -10.46
C ARG A 171 -11.67 -15.93 -10.89
N TYR A 172 -11.77 -14.61 -10.80
CA TYR A 172 -10.70 -13.67 -11.13
C TYR A 172 -10.28 -12.99 -9.85
N ARG A 173 -9.06 -13.26 -9.41
CA ARG A 173 -8.66 -12.99 -8.04
C ARG A 173 -7.18 -12.73 -7.92
N SER A 174 -6.87 -11.87 -6.95
CA SER A 174 -5.53 -11.53 -6.50
C SER A 174 -4.63 -11.03 -7.62
N GLU A 175 -3.95 -9.93 -7.36
CA GLU A 175 -3.22 -9.24 -8.41
C GLU A 175 -1.77 -9.09 -7.97
N MET A 176 -0.85 -9.43 -8.87
CA MET A 176 0.55 -9.07 -8.75
C MET A 176 0.86 -7.92 -9.70
N SER A 177 1.53 -6.88 -9.20
CA SER A 177 2.07 -5.84 -10.07
C SER A 177 3.24 -6.38 -10.88
N PHE A 178 3.24 -6.10 -12.17
CA PHE A 178 4.31 -6.43 -13.09
C PHE A 178 5.58 -5.65 -12.73
N ASP A 179 5.46 -4.34 -12.52
CA ASP A 179 6.61 -3.49 -12.19
C ASP A 179 6.93 -3.42 -10.69
N ARG A 180 5.92 -3.23 -9.84
CA ARG A 180 6.12 -3.09 -8.39
C ARG A 180 6.21 -4.44 -7.67
N GLY A 181 6.12 -5.54 -8.44
CA GLY A 181 6.25 -6.92 -7.97
C GLY A 181 7.29 -7.69 -8.79
N LEU A 182 6.90 -8.21 -9.96
CA LEU A 182 7.73 -9.14 -10.74
C LEU A 182 9.07 -8.56 -11.21
N GLU A 183 9.12 -7.29 -11.61
CA GLU A 183 10.37 -6.61 -12.07
C GLU A 183 11.45 -6.60 -10.97
N HIS A 184 11.09 -6.69 -9.70
CA HIS A 184 12.08 -6.76 -8.61
C HIS A 184 12.92 -8.03 -8.68
N TRP A 185 12.36 -9.16 -9.11
CA TRP A 185 13.13 -10.38 -9.36
C TRP A 185 14.06 -10.23 -10.56
N ALA A 186 13.68 -9.42 -11.54
CA ALA A 186 14.47 -9.11 -12.73
C ALA A 186 15.60 -8.10 -12.47
N THR A 187 15.70 -7.53 -11.26
CA THR A 187 16.78 -6.61 -10.87
C THR A 187 18.14 -7.30 -11.01
N GLY A 188 19.04 -6.68 -11.78
CA GLY A 188 20.40 -7.18 -12.03
C GLY A 188 20.50 -8.34 -13.03
N GLU A 189 19.39 -8.84 -13.57
CA GLU A 189 19.42 -9.91 -14.57
C GLU A 189 19.79 -9.36 -15.96
N LYS A 190 20.63 -10.09 -16.69
CA LYS A 190 20.94 -9.80 -18.09
C LYS A 190 19.74 -10.08 -19.00
N ASP A 191 19.07 -11.20 -18.76
CA ASP A 191 17.80 -11.54 -19.38
C ASP A 191 16.71 -11.51 -18.30
N LYS A 192 15.82 -10.54 -18.42
CA LYS A 192 14.71 -10.36 -17.48
C LYS A 192 13.62 -11.42 -17.68
N THR A 193 13.52 -12.01 -18.87
CA THR A 193 12.43 -12.91 -19.27
C THR A 193 12.26 -14.07 -18.31
N GLU A 194 13.37 -14.71 -17.94
CA GLU A 194 13.35 -15.84 -17.01
C GLU A 194 12.91 -15.45 -15.60
N ALA A 195 13.23 -14.23 -15.15
CA ALA A 195 12.77 -13.73 -13.85
C ALA A 195 11.26 -13.51 -13.82
N TYR A 196 10.70 -12.95 -14.89
CA TYR A 196 9.25 -12.81 -15.03
C TYR A 196 8.56 -14.17 -15.12
N LYS A 197 9.09 -15.10 -15.92
CA LYS A 197 8.56 -16.47 -16.04
C LYS A 197 8.55 -17.20 -14.69
N ALA A 198 9.63 -17.12 -13.93
CA ALA A 198 9.69 -17.69 -12.57
C ALA A 198 8.67 -17.07 -11.61
N GLY A 199 8.45 -15.75 -11.71
CA GLY A 199 7.39 -15.08 -10.95
C GLY A 199 5.99 -15.55 -11.32
N ILE A 200 5.71 -15.71 -12.61
CA ILE A 200 4.44 -16.22 -13.14
C ILE A 200 4.21 -17.67 -12.69
N ASP A 201 5.22 -18.53 -12.74
CA ASP A 201 5.14 -19.90 -12.20
C ASP A 201 4.78 -19.88 -10.72
N THR A 202 5.37 -18.97 -9.95
CA THR A 202 5.07 -18.82 -8.51
C THR A 202 3.60 -18.42 -8.30
N LEU A 203 3.09 -17.44 -9.05
CA LEU A 203 1.68 -17.05 -8.98
C LEU A 203 0.73 -18.21 -9.32
N MET A 204 1.04 -18.99 -10.36
CA MET A 204 0.28 -20.17 -10.76
C MET A 204 0.24 -21.23 -9.64
N ARG A 205 1.38 -21.52 -8.98
CA ARG A 205 1.44 -22.51 -7.89
C ARG A 205 0.56 -22.17 -6.70
N PHE A 206 0.30 -20.87 -6.47
CA PHE A 206 -0.62 -20.37 -5.46
C PHE A 206 -2.00 -19.99 -6.02
N LYS A 207 -2.28 -20.32 -7.29
CA LYS A 207 -3.56 -20.07 -7.98
C LYS A 207 -3.97 -18.60 -8.04
N VAL A 208 -2.99 -17.68 -7.99
CA VAL A 208 -3.17 -16.26 -8.30
C VAL A 208 -3.29 -16.12 -9.81
N ASN A 209 -4.28 -15.35 -10.30
CA ASN A 209 -4.57 -15.34 -11.72
C ASN A 209 -4.76 -13.97 -12.35
N MET A 210 -4.31 -12.90 -11.71
CA MET A 210 -4.22 -11.59 -12.37
C MET A 210 -2.82 -10.99 -12.23
N ILE A 211 -2.35 -10.36 -13.30
CA ILE A 211 -1.13 -9.54 -13.33
C ILE A 211 -1.47 -8.22 -14.00
N ASN A 212 -0.93 -7.12 -13.52
CA ASN A 212 -1.23 -5.79 -14.08
C ASN A 212 -0.08 -4.81 -13.86
N ASP A 213 -0.29 -3.53 -14.17
CA ASP A 213 0.59 -2.42 -13.76
C ASP A 213 2.02 -2.54 -14.34
N TYR A 214 2.09 -2.43 -15.67
CA TYR A 214 3.33 -2.40 -16.43
C TYR A 214 3.86 -0.95 -16.44
N HIS A 215 4.91 -0.64 -15.67
CA HIS A 215 5.43 0.72 -15.53
C HIS A 215 5.95 1.35 -16.83
N THR A 216 6.42 0.56 -17.80
CA THR A 216 6.72 1.08 -19.15
C THR A 216 5.49 1.66 -19.84
N LEU A 217 4.27 1.30 -19.42
CA LEU A 217 2.99 1.83 -19.88
C LEU A 217 2.50 2.98 -18.97
N PHE A 218 2.66 2.83 -17.65
CA PHE A 218 2.23 3.83 -16.67
C PHE A 218 3.08 5.11 -16.69
N ALA A 219 4.41 4.98 -16.79
CA ALA A 219 5.34 6.11 -16.78
C ALA A 219 5.38 6.87 -18.12
N LYS A 220 5.01 6.22 -19.24
CA LYS A 220 5.01 6.85 -20.57
C LYS A 220 3.78 7.70 -20.87
N MET A 221 2.84 7.83 -19.93
CA MET A 221 1.58 8.58 -20.05
C MET A 221 0.61 8.09 -21.13
N ASP A 222 1.10 7.42 -22.19
CA ASP A 222 0.30 6.81 -23.24
C ASP A 222 0.90 5.48 -23.74
N ILE A 223 0.09 4.42 -23.67
CA ILE A 223 0.44 3.05 -24.06
C ILE A 223 0.89 2.94 -25.53
N ARG A 224 0.46 3.86 -26.41
CA ARG A 224 0.78 3.86 -27.85
C ARG A 224 2.25 4.16 -28.14
N THR A 225 3.02 4.67 -27.16
CA THR A 225 4.43 5.08 -27.31
C THR A 225 5.45 3.98 -26.98
N VAL A 226 4.98 2.73 -26.85
CA VAL A 226 5.80 1.58 -26.50
C VAL A 226 6.62 1.11 -27.70
N SER A 227 7.92 0.86 -27.50
CA SER A 227 8.81 0.44 -28.59
C SER A 227 8.48 -0.99 -29.07
N PRO A 228 8.77 -1.35 -30.33
CA PRO A 228 8.56 -2.70 -30.84
C PRO A 228 9.21 -3.81 -29.99
N GLU A 229 10.41 -3.56 -29.44
CA GLU A 229 11.13 -4.49 -28.55
C GLU A 229 10.33 -4.74 -27.27
N THR A 230 9.81 -3.67 -26.68
CA THR A 230 9.01 -3.76 -25.45
C THR A 230 7.69 -4.48 -25.73
N LYS A 231 7.05 -4.24 -26.88
CA LYS A 231 5.83 -4.96 -27.29
C LYS A 231 6.08 -6.46 -27.45
N ARG A 232 7.17 -6.85 -28.12
CA ARG A 232 7.56 -8.27 -28.27
C ARG A 232 7.76 -8.94 -26.92
N PHE A 233 8.47 -8.26 -26.01
CA PHE A 233 8.67 -8.74 -24.65
C PHE A 233 7.34 -8.90 -23.90
N ILE A 234 6.47 -7.88 -23.88
CA ILE A 234 5.16 -7.96 -23.22
C ILE A 234 4.32 -9.10 -23.82
N LYS A 235 4.30 -9.23 -25.15
CA LYS A 235 3.56 -10.30 -25.84
C LYS A 235 4.03 -11.70 -25.40
N GLU A 236 5.34 -11.92 -25.34
CA GLU A 236 5.91 -13.20 -24.89
C GLU A 236 5.50 -13.51 -23.44
N ILE A 237 5.70 -12.55 -22.54
CA ILE A 237 5.40 -12.74 -21.12
C ILE A 237 3.90 -12.93 -20.89
N ASN A 238 3.05 -12.17 -21.59
CA ASN A 238 1.60 -12.30 -21.51
C ASN A 238 1.12 -13.66 -22.04
N GLN A 239 1.69 -14.15 -23.15
CA GLN A 239 1.37 -15.48 -23.64
C GLN A 239 1.75 -16.56 -22.61
N TYR A 240 2.94 -16.43 -22.01
CA TYR A 240 3.40 -17.36 -20.98
C TYR A 240 2.50 -17.36 -19.74
N ALA A 241 1.98 -16.19 -19.34
CA ALA A 241 1.00 -16.04 -18.27
C ALA A 241 -0.36 -16.68 -18.62
N ILE A 242 -0.86 -16.46 -19.85
CA ILE A 242 -2.13 -17.04 -20.32
C ILE A 242 -2.09 -18.56 -20.31
N ASP A 243 -0.98 -19.16 -20.75
CA ASP A 243 -0.80 -20.61 -20.73
C ASP A 243 -0.94 -21.20 -19.31
N ARG A 244 -0.72 -20.39 -18.27
CA ARG A 244 -0.80 -20.73 -16.84
C ARG A 244 -2.12 -20.31 -16.19
N GLY A 245 -3.09 -19.89 -16.99
CA GLY A 245 -4.39 -19.44 -16.52
C GLY A 245 -4.38 -18.07 -15.87
N ILE A 246 -3.37 -17.24 -16.14
CA ILE A 246 -3.24 -15.89 -15.59
C ILE A 246 -3.69 -14.86 -16.63
N TYR A 247 -4.42 -13.84 -16.17
CA TYR A 247 -5.03 -12.78 -16.98
C TYR A 247 -4.15 -11.52 -16.92
N PRO A 248 -3.28 -11.29 -17.93
CA PRO A 248 -2.49 -10.06 -17.99
C PRO A 248 -3.38 -8.86 -18.30
N GLY A 249 -3.22 -7.82 -17.50
CA GLY A 249 -4.05 -6.62 -17.48
C GLY A 249 -3.28 -5.33 -17.71
N THR A 250 -3.98 -4.28 -18.15
CA THR A 250 -3.41 -2.92 -18.17
C THR A 250 -4.45 -1.87 -17.81
N TRP A 251 -3.93 -0.70 -17.40
CA TRP A 251 -4.70 0.50 -17.04
C TRP A 251 -4.72 1.46 -18.22
N LEU A 252 -5.90 1.96 -18.59
CA LEU A 252 -6.08 3.06 -19.53
C LEU A 252 -7.00 4.12 -18.90
N ASN A 253 -7.07 5.30 -19.52
CA ASN A 253 -7.95 6.37 -19.10
C ASN A 253 -8.92 6.77 -20.22
N THR A 254 -10.08 7.31 -19.85
CA THR A 254 -11.09 7.79 -20.80
C THR A 254 -10.69 9.04 -21.59
N ASN A 255 -9.47 9.56 -21.40
CA ASN A 255 -8.97 10.69 -22.19
C ASN A 255 -9.02 10.36 -23.68
N ILE A 256 -9.33 11.36 -24.50
CA ILE A 256 -9.48 11.18 -25.96
C ILE A 256 -8.22 11.62 -26.71
N ALA A 257 -7.33 12.37 -26.05
CA ALA A 257 -6.03 12.75 -26.59
C ALA A 257 -5.00 12.95 -25.47
N THR A 258 -3.72 12.82 -25.85
CA THR A 258 -2.56 12.99 -24.97
C THR A 258 -1.56 13.95 -25.62
N GLU A 259 -1.15 14.97 -24.86
CA GLU A 259 -0.20 16.01 -25.28
C GLU A 259 1.16 15.39 -25.66
N GLY A 260 1.74 15.83 -26.78
CA GLY A 260 2.97 15.26 -27.33
C GLY A 260 2.81 13.95 -28.11
N VAL A 261 1.65 13.29 -28.04
CA VAL A 261 1.35 12.06 -28.81
C VAL A 261 0.42 12.37 -29.98
N ASP A 262 -0.72 13.00 -29.70
CA ASP A 262 -1.73 13.29 -30.72
C ASP A 262 -1.43 14.63 -31.42
N LYS A 263 -1.14 14.58 -32.73
CA LYS A 263 -0.85 15.78 -33.54
C LYS A 263 -2.13 16.40 -34.10
N GLY A 264 -2.10 17.72 -34.33
CA GLY A 264 -3.22 18.46 -34.94
C GLY A 264 -4.39 18.76 -33.99
N ILE A 265 -4.20 18.56 -32.69
CA ILE A 265 -5.14 18.97 -31.65
C ILE A 265 -4.58 20.23 -30.99
N ASP A 266 -5.42 21.25 -30.86
CA ASP A 266 -5.07 22.47 -30.12
C ASP A 266 -5.23 22.22 -28.61
N PHE A 267 -4.12 21.86 -27.95
CA PHE A 267 -4.08 21.62 -26.51
C PHE A 267 -4.17 22.90 -25.69
N GLU A 268 -3.66 24.01 -26.21
CA GLU A 268 -3.66 25.31 -25.53
C GLU A 268 -5.07 25.86 -25.43
N ASN A 269 -5.83 25.81 -26.53
CA ASN A 269 -7.21 26.31 -26.57
C ASN A 269 -8.25 25.21 -26.37
N TRP A 270 -7.91 24.13 -25.65
CA TRP A 270 -8.88 23.06 -25.37
C TRP A 270 -10.04 23.58 -24.50
N ASP A 271 -11.25 23.57 -25.07
CA ASP A 271 -12.44 24.18 -24.50
C ASP A 271 -13.24 23.28 -23.55
N CYS A 272 -12.72 22.09 -23.24
CA CYS A 272 -13.34 21.11 -22.35
C CYS A 272 -12.36 20.70 -21.23
N ILE A 273 -12.53 19.51 -20.66
CA ILE A 273 -11.72 19.07 -19.51
C ILE A 273 -10.28 18.77 -19.95
N ARG A 274 -9.31 19.45 -19.31
CA ARG A 274 -7.86 19.21 -19.46
C ARG A 274 -7.26 18.88 -18.09
N TYR A 275 -6.68 17.69 -17.97
CA TYR A 275 -5.90 17.32 -16.79
C TYR A 275 -4.46 17.81 -16.95
N ARG A 276 -4.22 19.08 -16.61
CA ARG A 276 -2.97 19.82 -16.92
C ARG A 276 -1.70 19.09 -16.46
N LYS A 277 -1.69 18.48 -15.27
CA LYS A 277 -0.52 17.76 -14.74
C LYS A 277 -0.04 16.58 -15.60
N LYS A 278 -0.91 16.01 -16.44
CA LYS A 278 -0.58 14.86 -17.31
C LYS A 278 -0.89 15.11 -18.80
N GLY A 279 -1.14 16.35 -19.22
CA GLY A 279 -1.42 16.64 -20.64
C GLY A 279 -2.57 15.81 -21.25
N LEU A 280 -3.57 15.40 -20.45
CA LEU A 280 -4.67 14.55 -20.91
C LEU A 280 -5.90 15.41 -21.24
N LEU A 281 -6.50 15.20 -22.40
CA LEU A 281 -7.70 15.90 -22.83
C LEU A 281 -8.92 14.97 -22.81
N TYR A 282 -10.06 15.50 -22.36
CA TYR A 282 -11.31 14.75 -22.28
C TYR A 282 -12.49 15.56 -22.81
N CYS A 283 -13.36 14.90 -23.57
CA CYS A 283 -14.61 15.45 -24.07
C CYS A 283 -15.55 14.30 -24.47
N TRP A 284 -16.83 14.41 -24.14
CA TRP A 284 -17.84 13.40 -24.50
C TRP A 284 -18.37 13.53 -25.93
N SER A 285 -18.32 14.71 -26.53
CA SER A 285 -18.93 14.95 -27.86
C SER A 285 -17.98 14.74 -29.04
N ARG A 286 -16.67 14.56 -28.80
CA ARG A 286 -15.66 14.45 -29.88
C ARG A 286 -15.41 12.99 -30.27
N ASP A 287 -16.48 12.32 -30.68
CA ASP A 287 -16.55 10.87 -30.92
C ASP A 287 -15.44 10.36 -31.86
N LYS A 288 -15.19 11.06 -32.97
CA LYS A 288 -14.13 10.68 -33.94
C LYS A 288 -12.73 10.65 -33.34
N ILE A 289 -12.42 11.58 -32.43
CA ILE A 289 -11.12 11.63 -31.75
C ILE A 289 -11.03 10.47 -30.76
N ALA A 290 -12.10 10.26 -29.98
CA ALA A 290 -12.20 9.15 -29.05
C ALA A 290 -12.03 7.80 -29.77
N GLU A 291 -12.83 7.54 -30.81
CA GLU A 291 -12.79 6.32 -31.61
C GLU A 291 -11.39 6.05 -32.18
N LYS A 292 -10.73 7.07 -32.77
CA LYS A 292 -9.38 6.90 -33.30
C LYS A 292 -8.42 6.39 -32.22
N LYS A 293 -8.38 7.06 -31.06
CA LYS A 293 -7.51 6.66 -29.95
C LYS A 293 -7.86 5.27 -29.43
N ILE A 294 -9.15 4.99 -29.23
CA ILE A 294 -9.63 3.69 -28.72
C ILE A 294 -9.20 2.56 -29.67
N ASN A 295 -9.33 2.75 -30.98
CA ASN A 295 -8.87 1.78 -31.98
C ASN A 295 -7.37 1.51 -31.85
N GLU A 296 -6.54 2.55 -31.75
CA GLU A 296 -5.08 2.40 -31.58
C GLU A 296 -4.71 1.69 -30.28
N CYS A 297 -5.41 1.99 -29.18
CA CYS A 297 -5.23 1.27 -27.91
C CYS A 297 -5.61 -0.21 -28.04
N MET A 298 -6.76 -0.53 -28.64
CA MET A 298 -7.22 -1.92 -28.80
C MET A 298 -6.29 -2.74 -29.70
N GLU A 299 -5.75 -2.15 -30.78
CA GLU A 299 -4.75 -2.84 -31.60
C GLU A 299 -3.52 -3.24 -30.79
N LEU A 300 -3.04 -2.36 -29.92
CA LEU A 300 -1.93 -2.70 -29.04
C LEU A 300 -2.28 -3.79 -28.03
N LEU A 301 -3.46 -3.73 -27.42
CA LEU A 301 -3.90 -4.73 -26.45
C LEU A 301 -3.94 -6.12 -27.09
N LYS A 302 -4.47 -6.21 -28.32
CA LYS A 302 -4.48 -7.41 -29.13
C LYS A 302 -3.08 -7.89 -29.49
N GLU A 303 -2.23 -6.99 -29.99
CA GLU A 303 -0.84 -7.29 -30.38
C GLU A 303 -0.05 -7.91 -29.23
N CYS A 304 -0.28 -7.43 -28.01
CA CYS A 304 0.44 -7.81 -26.80
C CYS A 304 -0.29 -8.86 -25.94
N ASN A 305 -1.35 -9.52 -26.44
CA ASN A 305 -2.08 -10.58 -25.74
C ASN A 305 -2.63 -10.18 -24.34
N PHE A 306 -3.17 -8.97 -24.18
CA PHE A 306 -3.86 -8.64 -22.93
C PHE A 306 -5.20 -9.40 -22.82
N ARG A 307 -5.63 -9.65 -21.58
CA ARG A 307 -6.92 -10.32 -21.25
C ARG A 307 -7.78 -9.53 -20.28
N PHE A 308 -7.26 -8.44 -19.75
CA PHE A 308 -7.94 -7.57 -18.81
C PHE A 308 -7.65 -6.09 -19.14
N LEU A 309 -8.70 -5.28 -19.13
CA LEU A 309 -8.61 -3.83 -19.29
C LEU A 309 -9.30 -3.17 -18.10
N PHE A 310 -8.54 -2.35 -17.40
CA PHE A 310 -9.07 -1.40 -16.43
C PHE A 310 -9.11 0.00 -17.06
N LEU A 311 -10.29 0.51 -17.38
CA LEU A 311 -10.47 1.85 -17.92
C LEU A 311 -10.89 2.82 -16.81
N HIS A 312 -9.98 3.67 -16.37
CA HIS A 312 -10.25 4.67 -15.36
C HIS A 312 -10.85 5.95 -15.97
N PRO A 313 -11.99 6.47 -15.50
CA PRO A 313 -12.47 7.77 -15.93
C PRO A 313 -11.50 8.90 -15.54
N ILE A 314 -11.54 10.05 -16.20
CA ILE A 314 -10.88 11.24 -15.65
C ILE A 314 -11.76 11.78 -14.52
N ASP A 315 -11.35 11.52 -13.29
CA ASP A 315 -12.09 11.88 -12.07
C ASP A 315 -12.09 13.40 -11.81
N GLY A 316 -13.21 13.90 -11.26
CA GLY A 316 -13.33 15.27 -10.74
C GLY A 316 -14.74 15.63 -10.27
N GLY A 317 -14.86 16.72 -9.50
CA GLY A 317 -16.11 17.46 -9.27
C GLY A 317 -17.11 16.95 -8.20
N GLY A 318 -16.84 15.82 -7.55
CA GLY A 318 -17.57 15.39 -6.34
C GLY A 318 -19.05 15.09 -6.58
N ILE A 319 -19.86 14.99 -5.51
CA ILE A 319 -21.30 14.68 -5.64
C ILE A 319 -22.12 15.84 -6.23
N GLU A 320 -21.66 17.08 -6.11
CA GLU A 320 -22.40 18.27 -6.57
C GLU A 320 -22.14 18.58 -8.05
N ASP A 321 -20.93 18.33 -8.55
CA ASP A 321 -20.57 18.52 -9.96
C ASP A 321 -19.82 17.30 -10.53
N PRO A 322 -20.40 16.09 -10.50
CA PRO A 322 -19.68 14.86 -10.84
C PRO A 322 -19.10 14.90 -12.26
N GLU A 323 -17.85 14.44 -12.36
CA GLU A 323 -17.05 14.49 -13.59
C GLU A 323 -16.88 15.92 -14.15
N LEU A 324 -16.98 16.96 -13.30
CA LEU A 324 -16.86 18.37 -13.69
C LEU A 324 -17.83 18.75 -14.83
N TRP A 325 -19.11 18.36 -14.69
CA TRP A 325 -20.15 18.66 -15.69
C TRP A 325 -20.27 20.15 -15.99
N SER A 326 -20.19 20.99 -14.96
CA SER A 326 -20.28 22.45 -15.09
C SER A 326 -19.20 23.03 -16.00
N HIS A 327 -18.04 22.38 -16.08
CA HIS A 327 -16.88 22.79 -16.88
C HIS A 327 -16.88 22.23 -18.31
N ARG A 328 -17.94 21.52 -18.74
CA ARG A 328 -18.00 20.93 -20.07
C ARG A 328 -18.17 21.96 -21.18
N CYS A 329 -17.59 21.67 -22.34
CA CYS A 329 -17.66 22.53 -23.51
C CYS A 329 -19.09 22.67 -24.07
N LYS A 330 -19.30 23.68 -24.91
CA LYS A 330 -20.61 23.95 -25.54
C LYS A 330 -21.15 22.76 -26.34
N GLN A 331 -20.28 21.96 -26.97
CA GLN A 331 -20.70 20.78 -27.72
C GLN A 331 -21.23 19.66 -26.81
N CYS A 332 -20.68 19.50 -25.61
CA CYS A 332 -21.21 18.55 -24.62
C CYS A 332 -22.56 19.02 -24.11
N LYS A 333 -22.66 20.29 -23.70
CA LYS A 333 -23.90 20.89 -23.17
C LYS A 333 -25.01 21.01 -24.24
N GLY A 334 -24.63 21.06 -25.52
CA GLY A 334 -25.58 21.02 -26.64
C GLY A 334 -26.12 19.63 -26.96
N LYS A 335 -25.37 18.56 -26.65
CA LYS A 335 -25.75 17.16 -26.93
C LYS A 335 -26.52 16.51 -25.77
N TRP A 336 -26.24 16.93 -24.54
CA TRP A 336 -26.90 16.40 -23.32
C TRP A 336 -27.27 17.54 -22.36
N LYS A 337 -28.44 17.42 -21.76
CA LYS A 337 -28.91 18.31 -20.69
C LYS A 337 -28.24 17.99 -19.35
N ASP A 338 -28.37 18.92 -18.40
CA ASP A 338 -27.78 18.78 -17.05
C ASP A 338 -28.26 17.52 -16.31
N ASP A 339 -29.50 17.09 -16.51
CA ASP A 339 -30.09 15.87 -15.94
C ASP A 339 -29.84 14.60 -16.79
N GLU A 340 -29.12 14.75 -17.90
CA GLU A 340 -28.80 13.70 -18.86
C GLU A 340 -27.32 13.29 -18.86
N ARG A 341 -26.53 13.70 -17.86
CA ARG A 341 -25.12 13.28 -17.70
C ARG A 341 -24.93 11.76 -17.87
N TRP A 342 -25.84 10.96 -17.31
CA TRP A 342 -25.82 9.50 -17.45
C TRP A 342 -25.83 9.02 -18.91
N LYS A 343 -26.48 9.75 -19.84
CA LYS A 343 -26.45 9.46 -21.28
C LYS A 343 -25.07 9.72 -21.87
N ALA A 344 -24.38 10.77 -21.43
CA ALA A 344 -23.03 11.08 -21.87
C ALA A 344 -22.03 10.01 -21.40
N SER A 345 -22.12 9.57 -20.14
CA SER A 345 -21.31 8.46 -19.64
C SER A 345 -21.57 7.16 -20.43
N ILE A 346 -22.84 6.77 -20.62
CA ILE A 346 -23.20 5.59 -21.43
C ILE A 346 -22.62 5.68 -22.83
N HIS A 347 -22.83 6.82 -23.52
CA HIS A 347 -22.33 7.05 -24.87
C HIS A 347 -20.82 6.84 -24.94
N GLN A 348 -20.08 7.47 -24.03
CA GLN A 348 -18.61 7.35 -24.00
C GLN A 348 -18.14 5.92 -23.75
N TYR A 349 -18.75 5.23 -22.78
CA TYR A 349 -18.38 3.86 -22.43
C TYR A 349 -18.76 2.87 -23.53
N ASN A 350 -19.91 3.05 -24.19
CA ASN A 350 -20.34 2.17 -25.25
C ASN A 350 -19.47 2.31 -26.51
N ILE A 351 -18.87 3.47 -26.79
CA ILE A 351 -17.82 3.57 -27.84
C ILE A 351 -16.66 2.62 -27.53
N TRP A 352 -16.19 2.59 -26.27
CA TRP A 352 -15.14 1.64 -25.88
C TRP A 352 -15.59 0.19 -26.01
N ALA A 353 -16.81 -0.13 -25.55
CA ALA A 353 -17.35 -1.48 -25.63
C ALA A 353 -17.49 -1.97 -27.09
N ASP A 354 -17.95 -1.10 -27.99
CA ASP A 354 -18.16 -1.44 -29.39
C ASP A 354 -16.83 -1.75 -30.10
N VAL A 355 -15.80 -0.94 -29.86
CA VAL A 355 -14.48 -1.21 -30.43
C VAL A 355 -13.86 -2.46 -29.78
N LEU A 356 -14.02 -2.66 -28.47
CA LEU A 356 -13.52 -3.84 -27.77
C LEU A 356 -14.16 -5.13 -28.30
N LYS A 357 -15.49 -5.21 -28.40
CA LYS A 357 -16.20 -6.37 -28.96
C LYS A 357 -15.74 -6.68 -30.39
N LYS A 358 -15.45 -5.64 -31.19
CA LYS A 358 -14.99 -5.80 -32.57
C LYS A 358 -13.55 -6.30 -32.69
N LYS A 359 -12.66 -5.86 -31.80
CA LYS A 359 -11.21 -6.09 -31.94
C LYS A 359 -10.63 -7.11 -30.97
N CYS A 360 -11.10 -7.10 -29.72
CA CYS A 360 -10.59 -7.86 -28.59
C CYS A 360 -11.73 -8.41 -27.70
N PRO A 361 -12.68 -9.22 -28.24
CA PRO A 361 -13.82 -9.73 -27.48
C PRO A 361 -13.42 -10.61 -26.28
N GLU A 362 -12.18 -11.09 -26.21
CA GLU A 362 -11.63 -11.90 -25.13
C GLU A 362 -11.17 -11.09 -23.90
N ILE A 363 -11.12 -9.76 -23.99
CA ILE A 363 -10.66 -8.89 -22.91
C ILE A 363 -11.82 -8.62 -21.93
N MET A 364 -11.60 -8.92 -20.66
CA MET A 364 -12.47 -8.44 -19.58
C MET A 364 -12.37 -6.93 -19.44
N PHE A 365 -13.51 -6.25 -19.50
CA PHE A 365 -13.56 -4.80 -19.46
C PHE A 365 -14.12 -4.32 -18.12
N VAL A 366 -13.23 -3.84 -17.25
CA VAL A 366 -13.58 -3.23 -15.96
C VAL A 366 -13.46 -1.71 -16.05
N SER A 367 -14.41 -1.00 -15.46
CA SER A 367 -14.32 0.45 -15.32
C SER A 367 -14.99 0.95 -14.03
N PRO A 368 -14.38 1.89 -13.29
CA PRO A 368 -15.08 2.66 -12.27
C PRO A 368 -16.15 3.54 -12.94
N ILE A 369 -17.41 3.44 -12.52
CA ILE A 369 -18.49 4.28 -13.03
C ILE A 369 -18.72 5.44 -12.06
N TYR A 370 -18.18 6.63 -12.34
CA TYR A 370 -18.15 7.74 -11.38
C TYR A 370 -19.53 8.33 -11.05
N PRO A 371 -19.90 8.48 -9.76
CA PRO A 371 -19.11 8.12 -8.58
C PRO A 371 -19.08 6.60 -8.35
N TYR A 372 -17.92 6.00 -8.08
CA TYR A 372 -17.76 4.54 -8.07
C TYR A 372 -17.57 3.91 -6.68
N ALA A 373 -17.52 4.70 -5.62
CA ALA A 373 -17.48 4.19 -4.25
C ALA A 373 -18.91 3.90 -3.75
N ALA A 374 -19.12 2.71 -3.16
CA ALA A 374 -20.42 2.30 -2.62
C ALA A 374 -20.98 3.25 -1.54
N THR A 375 -20.11 4.06 -0.93
CA THR A 375 -20.45 5.12 0.03
C THR A 375 -21.41 6.16 -0.55
N TYR A 376 -21.34 6.42 -1.86
CA TYR A 376 -22.24 7.33 -2.55
C TYR A 376 -23.71 6.86 -2.54
N GLY A 377 -23.97 5.61 -2.16
CA GLY A 377 -25.30 5.06 -1.98
C GLY A 377 -26.01 5.50 -0.69
N SER A 378 -25.37 6.30 0.18
CA SER A 378 -25.99 6.83 1.40
C SER A 378 -25.94 8.36 1.43
N ILE A 379 -27.11 9.01 1.45
CA ILE A 379 -27.22 10.47 1.54
C ILE A 379 -26.61 11.03 2.83
N ASP A 380 -26.65 10.28 3.92
CA ASP A 380 -26.11 10.68 5.23
C ASP A 380 -24.60 10.98 5.16
N ARG A 381 -23.92 10.54 4.10
CA ARG A 381 -22.51 10.85 3.82
C ARG A 381 -22.27 12.21 3.18
N PHE A 382 -23.31 12.94 2.80
CA PHE A 382 -23.21 14.24 2.12
C PHE A 382 -24.10 15.28 2.81
N PRO A 383 -23.78 15.66 4.06
CA PRO A 383 -24.51 16.73 4.74
C PRO A 383 -24.43 18.01 3.91
N GLY A 384 -25.57 18.67 3.74
CA GLY A 384 -25.70 19.87 2.90
C GLY A 384 -26.07 19.60 1.44
N VAL A 385 -25.97 18.37 0.95
CA VAL A 385 -26.42 18.03 -0.41
C VAL A 385 -27.91 17.71 -0.40
N ASN A 386 -28.66 18.44 -1.22
CA ASN A 386 -30.08 18.17 -1.46
C ASN A 386 -30.29 16.72 -1.94
N LYS A 387 -31.27 16.02 -1.37
CA LYS A 387 -31.69 14.67 -1.73
C LYS A 387 -31.91 14.46 -3.24
N ASN A 388 -32.49 15.43 -3.94
CA ASN A 388 -32.70 15.32 -5.39
C ASN A 388 -31.38 15.36 -6.16
N THR A 389 -30.48 16.28 -5.80
CA THR A 389 -29.13 16.36 -6.38
C THR A 389 -28.37 15.08 -6.11
N TRP A 390 -28.37 14.59 -4.86
CA TRP A 390 -27.75 13.32 -4.49
C TRP A 390 -28.30 12.17 -5.33
N LYS A 391 -29.63 12.01 -5.40
CA LYS A 391 -30.25 10.95 -6.22
C LYS A 391 -29.84 11.03 -7.68
N GLN A 392 -29.98 12.20 -8.29
CA GLN A 392 -29.64 12.46 -9.68
C GLN A 392 -28.18 12.12 -9.99
N ASN A 393 -27.26 12.38 -9.06
CA ASN A 393 -25.83 12.24 -9.28
C ASN A 393 -25.23 10.91 -8.78
N SER A 394 -25.97 10.12 -8.00
CA SER A 394 -25.53 8.81 -7.46
C SER A 394 -26.49 7.67 -7.84
N VAL A 395 -27.51 7.41 -7.03
CA VAL A 395 -28.35 6.20 -7.12
C VAL A 395 -29.24 6.14 -8.38
N ASP A 396 -29.85 7.26 -8.79
CA ASP A 396 -30.63 7.30 -10.04
C ASP A 396 -29.70 7.24 -11.25
N TYR A 397 -28.54 7.91 -11.15
CA TYR A 397 -27.50 7.85 -12.16
C TYR A 397 -27.05 6.40 -12.39
N TRP A 398 -26.64 5.66 -11.34
CA TRP A 398 -26.21 4.28 -11.48
C TRP A 398 -27.29 3.38 -12.06
N THR A 399 -28.54 3.55 -11.61
CA THR A 399 -29.69 2.78 -12.15
C THR A 399 -29.86 3.03 -13.65
N LYS A 400 -29.77 4.28 -14.09
CA LYS A 400 -29.90 4.66 -15.50
C LYS A 400 -28.71 4.19 -16.32
N VAL A 401 -27.50 4.35 -15.80
CA VAL A 401 -26.26 3.85 -16.44
C VAL A 401 -26.34 2.34 -16.62
N ASN A 402 -26.64 1.57 -15.57
CA ASN A 402 -26.73 0.11 -15.67
C ASN A 402 -27.71 -0.36 -16.76
N LYS A 403 -28.82 0.36 -16.96
CA LYS A 403 -29.81 0.04 -18.01
C LYS A 403 -29.32 0.26 -19.44
N GLY A 404 -28.43 1.23 -19.68
CA GLY A 404 -27.96 1.55 -21.04
C GLY A 404 -26.50 1.22 -21.33
N LEU A 405 -25.72 0.89 -20.28
CA LEU A 405 -24.32 0.49 -20.40
C LEU A 405 -24.22 -0.91 -21.00
N ASP A 406 -23.34 -1.09 -21.97
CA ASP A 406 -23.09 -2.38 -22.59
C ASP A 406 -22.79 -3.48 -21.53
N PRO A 407 -23.37 -4.68 -21.64
CA PRO A 407 -23.15 -5.77 -20.68
C PRO A 407 -21.70 -6.21 -20.52
N VAL A 408 -20.82 -5.98 -21.51
CA VAL A 408 -19.39 -6.34 -21.42
C VAL A 408 -18.65 -5.55 -20.34
N ILE A 409 -19.17 -4.38 -19.97
CA ILE A 409 -18.54 -3.50 -18.99
C ILE A 409 -18.94 -3.93 -17.59
N ILE A 410 -17.92 -4.23 -16.80
CA ILE A 410 -18.02 -4.60 -15.39
C ILE A 410 -17.73 -3.35 -14.54
N PRO A 411 -18.71 -2.82 -13.79
CA PRO A 411 -18.47 -1.72 -12.87
C PRO A 411 -17.47 -2.15 -11.80
N GLN A 412 -16.73 -1.18 -11.28
CA GLN A 412 -15.81 -1.40 -10.15
C GLN A 412 -16.25 -0.57 -8.95
N SER A 413 -16.08 -1.12 -7.74
CA SER A 413 -16.18 -0.37 -6.49
C SER A 413 -15.07 -0.75 -5.52
N TRP A 414 -14.70 0.15 -4.62
CA TRP A 414 -13.80 -0.16 -3.51
C TRP A 414 -14.49 -1.11 -2.53
N ILE A 415 -13.71 -1.91 -1.78
CA ILE A 415 -14.29 -2.67 -0.68
C ILE A 415 -14.98 -1.71 0.30
N ALA A 416 -16.20 -2.06 0.69
CA ALA A 416 -17.04 -1.24 1.52
C ALA A 416 -17.77 -2.11 2.53
N GLN A 417 -18.21 -1.50 3.63
CA GLN A 417 -19.08 -2.17 4.59
C GLN A 417 -20.27 -2.81 3.87
N ARG A 418 -20.68 -4.02 4.30
CA ARG A 418 -21.68 -4.84 3.62
C ARG A 418 -22.94 -4.06 3.25
N GLY A 419 -23.51 -3.30 4.20
CA GLY A 419 -24.73 -2.53 3.96
C GLY A 419 -24.60 -1.43 2.91
N LEU A 420 -23.43 -0.77 2.78
CA LEU A 420 -23.19 0.21 1.71
C LEU A 420 -23.05 -0.50 0.36
N MET A 421 -22.35 -1.62 0.33
CA MET A 421 -22.21 -2.42 -0.88
C MET A 421 -23.54 -3.01 -1.35
N ASP A 422 -24.43 -3.41 -0.43
CA ASP A 422 -25.79 -3.88 -0.76
C ASP A 422 -26.58 -2.77 -1.48
N LYS A 423 -26.53 -1.53 -0.96
CA LYS A 423 -27.14 -0.35 -1.61
C LYS A 423 -26.54 -0.07 -2.98
N TYR A 424 -25.23 -0.24 -3.16
CA TYR A 424 -24.58 -0.05 -4.46
C TYR A 424 -25.00 -1.14 -5.47
N ARG A 425 -24.90 -2.42 -5.06
CA ARG A 425 -25.23 -3.58 -5.90
C ARG A 425 -26.67 -3.58 -6.38
N GLN A 426 -27.62 -3.04 -5.62
CA GLN A 426 -29.02 -2.96 -6.05
C GLN A 426 -29.17 -2.18 -7.39
N HIS A 427 -28.32 -1.19 -7.63
CA HIS A 427 -28.35 -0.38 -8.85
C HIS A 427 -27.64 -1.04 -10.04
N PHE A 428 -26.77 -2.01 -9.76
CA PHE A 428 -26.08 -2.85 -10.74
C PHE A 428 -26.58 -4.30 -10.73
N LYS A 429 -27.84 -4.54 -10.34
CA LYS A 429 -28.44 -5.88 -10.29
C LYS A 429 -28.30 -6.60 -11.63
N GLY A 430 -27.88 -7.87 -11.58
CA GLY A 430 -27.70 -8.73 -12.75
C GLY A 430 -26.35 -8.56 -13.45
N ARG A 431 -25.47 -7.68 -12.95
CA ARG A 431 -24.14 -7.45 -13.50
C ARG A 431 -23.07 -7.98 -12.54
N SER A 432 -21.96 -8.47 -13.10
CA SER A 432 -20.75 -8.71 -12.32
C SER A 432 -20.19 -7.42 -11.74
N LEU A 433 -19.45 -7.55 -10.65
CA LEU A 433 -18.79 -6.43 -10.00
C LEU A 433 -17.30 -6.72 -9.79
N ALA A 434 -16.46 -5.74 -10.12
CA ALA A 434 -15.07 -5.74 -9.69
C ALA A 434 -14.94 -5.07 -8.32
N ILE A 435 -14.40 -5.79 -7.35
CA ILE A 435 -14.09 -5.31 -6.02
C ILE A 435 -12.61 -5.01 -5.97
N TYR A 436 -12.30 -3.81 -5.49
CA TYR A 436 -10.95 -3.31 -5.40
C TYR A 436 -10.57 -3.09 -3.93
N SER A 437 -9.52 -3.78 -3.48
CA SER A 437 -8.95 -3.59 -2.14
C SER A 437 -7.68 -2.74 -2.23
N HIS A 438 -7.64 -1.67 -1.44
CA HIS A 438 -6.52 -0.75 -1.37
C HIS A 438 -6.04 -0.54 0.08
N SER A 439 -4.89 -1.11 0.45
CA SER A 439 -4.19 -0.72 1.70
C SER A 439 -3.15 0.37 1.41
N PHE A 440 -3.43 1.62 1.81
CA PHE A 440 -2.55 2.76 1.51
C PHE A 440 -1.31 2.86 2.42
N VAL A 441 -1.23 2.05 3.49
CA VAL A 441 -0.31 2.33 4.61
C VAL A 441 0.20 1.06 5.31
N PRO A 442 0.75 0.06 4.63
CA PRO A 442 1.40 -1.00 5.40
C PRO A 442 2.68 -0.43 6.06
N LEU A 443 2.66 -0.26 7.39
CA LEU A 443 3.85 0.15 8.16
C LEU A 443 4.90 -0.95 8.23
N GLY A 444 4.49 -2.20 8.02
CA GLY A 444 5.34 -3.39 7.98
C GLY A 444 5.25 -4.16 6.66
N TYR A 445 6.04 -5.21 6.54
CA TYR A 445 6.16 -5.99 5.29
C TYR A 445 5.05 -7.03 5.10
N PHE A 446 4.48 -7.59 6.17
CA PHE A 446 3.31 -8.49 6.09
C PHE A 446 2.19 -7.98 6.99
N GLY A 447 0.95 -8.10 6.53
CA GLY A 447 -0.20 -7.94 7.42
C GLY A 447 -1.46 -8.62 6.89
N THR A 448 -2.48 -8.65 7.75
CA THR A 448 -3.60 -9.59 7.65
C THR A 448 -4.90 -8.98 7.14
N TRP A 449 -4.88 -7.76 6.58
CA TRP A 449 -6.10 -7.06 6.11
C TRP A 449 -6.85 -7.79 4.97
N HIS A 450 -6.22 -8.77 4.33
CA HIS A 450 -6.82 -9.66 3.34
C HIS A 450 -7.97 -10.51 3.89
N ARG A 451 -8.05 -10.67 5.22
CA ARG A 451 -9.15 -11.37 5.89
C ARG A 451 -10.54 -10.79 5.60
N PHE A 452 -10.60 -9.56 5.11
CA PHE A 452 -11.85 -8.85 4.83
C PHE A 452 -12.51 -9.20 3.49
N ASN A 453 -11.87 -10.01 2.65
CA ASN A 453 -12.30 -10.25 1.27
C ASN A 453 -13.73 -10.82 1.16
N LYS A 454 -14.21 -11.57 2.17
CA LYS A 454 -15.60 -12.08 2.19
C LYS A 454 -16.67 -10.99 2.21
N THR A 455 -16.33 -9.77 2.62
CA THR A 455 -17.32 -8.72 2.90
C THR A 455 -18.16 -8.38 1.69
N ASN A 456 -17.53 -8.34 0.52
CA ASN A 456 -18.19 -8.00 -0.73
C ASN A 456 -18.30 -9.18 -1.70
N TYR A 457 -18.24 -10.40 -1.16
CA TYR A 457 -18.57 -11.63 -1.87
C TYR A 457 -20.08 -11.91 -1.78
N TYR A 458 -20.69 -12.17 -2.94
CA TYR A 458 -22.12 -12.41 -3.10
C TYR A 458 -22.42 -13.71 -3.86
N GLY A 459 -21.43 -14.59 -4.03
CA GLY A 459 -21.63 -15.86 -4.71
C GLY A 459 -21.70 -15.79 -6.23
N ASN A 460 -21.52 -14.62 -6.86
CA ASN A 460 -21.43 -14.53 -8.32
C ASN A 460 -20.01 -14.89 -8.76
N PRO A 461 -19.80 -16.02 -9.47
CA PRO A 461 -18.47 -16.47 -9.87
C PRO A 461 -17.79 -15.55 -10.88
N ASN A 462 -18.54 -14.64 -11.53
CA ASN A 462 -17.98 -13.68 -12.48
C ASN A 462 -17.59 -12.34 -11.83
N ASP A 463 -17.76 -12.19 -10.51
CA ASP A 463 -17.18 -11.07 -9.79
C ASP A 463 -15.65 -11.16 -9.78
N ILE A 464 -15.00 -10.01 -9.79
CA ILE A 464 -13.54 -9.89 -9.84
C ILE A 464 -13.08 -9.33 -8.51
N PHE A 465 -11.98 -9.85 -7.96
CA PHE A 465 -11.31 -9.25 -6.82
C PHE A 465 -9.89 -8.85 -7.20
N THR A 466 -9.55 -7.58 -7.06
CA THR A 466 -8.21 -7.05 -7.35
C THR A 466 -7.57 -6.43 -6.11
N LEU A 467 -6.29 -6.72 -5.92
CA LEU A 467 -5.44 -6.23 -4.84
C LEU A 467 -4.37 -5.32 -5.43
N ASN A 468 -4.54 -4.02 -5.28
CA ASN A 468 -3.57 -3.08 -5.83
C ASN A 468 -2.95 -2.16 -4.76
N GLY A 469 -3.61 -1.96 -3.62
CA GLY A 469 -3.03 -1.18 -2.53
C GLY A 469 -2.32 -2.02 -1.50
N GLY A 470 -1.07 -1.67 -1.20
CA GLY A 470 -0.32 -2.23 -0.07
C GLY A 470 0.65 -3.34 -0.46
N CYS A 471 0.69 -3.71 -1.74
CA CYS A 471 1.60 -4.70 -2.36
C CYS A 471 2.72 -4.05 -3.20
N ASP A 472 2.81 -2.72 -3.17
CA ASP A 472 3.60 -1.90 -4.10
C ASP A 472 5.10 -1.79 -3.80
N ARG A 473 5.65 -2.68 -2.97
CA ARG A 473 7.07 -2.66 -2.58
C ARG A 473 7.67 -4.06 -2.62
N TYR A 474 9.00 -4.06 -2.67
CA TYR A 474 9.91 -5.16 -2.98
C TYR A 474 9.55 -6.55 -2.39
N GLU A 475 8.87 -6.68 -1.26
CA GLU A 475 8.93 -7.90 -0.44
C GLU A 475 7.59 -8.58 -0.06
N LYS A 476 6.53 -8.49 -0.87
CA LYS A 476 5.15 -8.81 -0.43
C LYS A 476 4.48 -10.06 -1.00
N TRP A 477 5.24 -11.05 -1.44
CA TRP A 477 4.73 -12.34 -1.93
C TRP A 477 3.71 -12.99 -0.98
N LEU A 478 3.97 -13.03 0.33
CA LEU A 478 3.02 -13.58 1.28
C LEU A 478 1.73 -12.76 1.41
N ASN A 479 1.72 -11.45 1.14
CA ASN A 479 0.46 -10.70 1.11
C ASN A 479 -0.39 -11.11 -0.10
N VAL A 480 0.21 -11.29 -1.28
CA VAL A 480 -0.50 -11.75 -2.48
C VAL A 480 -1.00 -13.18 -2.31
N ILE A 481 -0.19 -14.05 -1.70
CA ILE A 481 -0.59 -15.44 -1.39
C ILE A 481 -1.69 -15.46 -0.32
N CYS A 482 -1.64 -14.58 0.68
CA CYS A 482 -2.71 -14.42 1.68
C CYS A 482 -4.01 -13.92 1.07
N ASP A 483 -3.93 -12.93 0.18
CA ASP A 483 -5.09 -12.47 -0.57
C ASP A 483 -5.70 -13.60 -1.41
N CYS A 484 -4.86 -14.45 -2.01
CA CYS A 484 -5.33 -15.60 -2.75
C CYS A 484 -6.02 -16.65 -1.86
N GLU A 485 -5.56 -16.86 -0.62
CA GLU A 485 -6.28 -17.70 0.35
C GLU A 485 -7.72 -17.22 0.53
N TYR A 486 -7.92 -15.94 0.80
CA TYR A 486 -9.24 -15.38 1.11
C TYR A 486 -10.10 -15.05 -0.10
N THR A 487 -9.54 -15.02 -1.31
CA THR A 487 -10.31 -14.92 -2.55
C THR A 487 -10.62 -16.28 -3.17
N TRP A 488 -9.79 -17.29 -2.92
CA TRP A 488 -10.08 -18.69 -3.24
C TRP A 488 -11.12 -19.25 -2.25
N ASN A 489 -10.93 -18.99 -0.97
CA ASN A 489 -11.84 -19.37 0.10
C ASN A 489 -12.11 -18.19 1.05
N THR A 490 -13.16 -17.44 0.76
CA THR A 490 -13.67 -16.33 1.57
C THR A 490 -14.04 -16.75 2.99
N ASN A 491 -14.25 -18.05 3.24
CA ASN A 491 -14.50 -18.61 4.56
C ASN A 491 -13.27 -19.30 5.18
N ALA A 492 -12.06 -19.07 4.66
CA ALA A 492 -10.83 -19.57 5.29
C ALA A 492 -10.73 -19.08 6.76
N PRO A 493 -10.12 -19.87 7.66
CA PRO A 493 -9.93 -19.49 9.06
C PRO A 493 -9.33 -18.09 9.21
N GLY A 494 -9.79 -17.29 10.18
CA GLY A 494 -9.39 -15.90 10.35
C GLY A 494 -10.14 -14.87 9.48
N SER A 495 -11.05 -15.31 8.60
CA SER A 495 -11.86 -14.41 7.75
C SER A 495 -12.84 -13.54 8.57
N GLU A 496 -12.88 -12.23 8.29
CA GLU A 496 -13.68 -11.23 8.99
C GLU A 496 -14.49 -10.35 8.03
N TYR A 497 -15.51 -9.67 8.56
CA TYR A 497 -16.20 -8.63 7.80
C TYR A 497 -15.48 -7.29 7.98
N PHE A 498 -15.34 -6.55 6.88
CA PHE A 498 -14.78 -5.22 6.85
C PHE A 498 -15.67 -4.25 7.63
N THR A 499 -15.08 -3.63 8.65
CA THR A 499 -15.78 -2.72 9.57
C THR A 499 -15.57 -1.25 9.24
N GLY A 500 -14.78 -0.93 8.21
CA GLY A 500 -14.50 0.45 7.78
C GLY A 500 -13.02 0.84 7.85
N LEU A 501 -12.20 0.12 8.64
CA LEU A 501 -10.76 0.34 8.76
C LEU A 501 -9.98 -0.67 7.91
N TYR A 502 -9.39 -0.20 6.80
CA TYR A 502 -8.69 -1.05 5.83
C TYR A 502 -7.40 -1.65 6.36
N TYR A 503 -6.75 -0.92 7.26
CA TYR A 503 -5.50 -1.32 7.85
C TYR A 503 -5.42 -0.78 9.27
N ASP A 504 -5.15 -1.67 10.21
CA ASP A 504 -4.90 -1.36 11.60
C ASP A 504 -3.49 -1.79 12.01
N ALA A 505 -2.58 -0.83 12.17
CA ALA A 505 -1.20 -1.10 12.61
C ALA A 505 -1.10 -1.75 14.00
N GLU A 506 -2.13 -1.69 14.85
CA GLU A 506 -2.11 -2.40 16.15
C GLU A 506 -2.44 -3.88 16.00
N LYS A 507 -3.24 -4.24 15.01
CA LYS A 507 -3.81 -5.58 14.88
C LYS A 507 -3.23 -6.36 13.72
N ASP A 508 -3.11 -5.76 12.54
CA ASP A 508 -2.86 -6.48 11.29
C ASP A 508 -1.48 -7.14 11.21
N HIS A 509 -0.60 -6.89 12.18
CA HIS A 509 0.71 -7.49 12.29
C HIS A 509 0.79 -8.63 13.31
N THR A 510 -0.27 -8.85 14.10
CA THR A 510 -0.30 -9.83 15.21
C THR A 510 -1.62 -10.59 15.34
N GLU A 511 -2.66 -10.17 14.62
CA GLU A 511 -4.02 -10.71 14.59
C GLU A 511 -4.54 -10.78 13.16
N PRO A 512 -5.54 -11.63 12.87
CA PRO A 512 -6.04 -12.72 13.71
C PRO A 512 -5.00 -13.82 13.88
N LYS A 513 -5.08 -14.57 14.98
CA LYS A 513 -4.08 -15.58 15.36
C LYS A 513 -4.08 -16.76 14.39
N GLU A 514 -5.23 -17.09 13.83
CA GLU A 514 -5.39 -18.08 12.77
C GLU A 514 -4.51 -17.74 11.56
N ILE A 515 -4.35 -16.45 11.22
CA ILE A 515 -3.45 -16.06 10.13
C ILE A 515 -2.00 -16.10 10.57
N ILE A 516 -1.67 -15.46 11.70
CA ILE A 516 -0.29 -15.29 12.13
C ILE A 516 0.34 -16.61 12.59
N ASP A 517 -0.38 -17.42 13.36
CA ASP A 517 0.18 -18.58 14.03
C ASP A 517 -0.06 -19.89 13.25
N GLU A 518 -1.05 -19.95 12.37
CA GLU A 518 -1.35 -21.16 11.57
C GLU A 518 -1.07 -20.96 10.08
N TRP A 519 -1.68 -19.95 9.45
CA TRP A 519 -1.55 -19.74 8.01
C TRP A 519 -0.13 -19.32 7.59
N VAL A 520 0.51 -18.38 8.29
CA VAL A 520 1.86 -17.88 7.93
C VAL A 520 2.88 -19.02 7.91
N PRO A 521 3.02 -19.88 8.95
CA PRO A 521 3.91 -21.02 8.90
C PRO A 521 3.63 -21.96 7.72
N ARG A 522 2.34 -22.24 7.46
CA ARG A 522 1.91 -23.08 6.32
C ARG A 522 2.34 -22.49 4.99
N ALA A 523 2.06 -21.20 4.76
CA ALA A 523 2.43 -20.49 3.55
C ALA A 523 3.95 -20.38 3.37
N CYS A 524 4.70 -20.18 4.44
CA CYS A 524 6.16 -20.18 4.38
C CYS A 524 6.72 -21.55 3.98
N ARG A 525 6.17 -22.66 4.51
CA ARG A 525 6.57 -24.01 4.09
C ARG A 525 6.21 -24.30 2.64
N ALA A 526 5.05 -23.84 2.17
CA ALA A 526 4.64 -23.97 0.77
C ALA A 526 5.54 -23.17 -0.18
N LEU A 527 5.94 -21.95 0.20
CA LEU A 527 6.74 -21.05 -0.65
C LEU A 527 8.24 -21.36 -0.63
N TYR A 528 8.82 -21.60 0.55
CA TYR A 528 10.27 -21.76 0.74
C TYR A 528 10.70 -23.23 0.93
N GLY A 529 9.75 -24.17 0.93
CA GLY A 529 9.97 -25.56 1.31
C GLY A 529 9.90 -25.78 2.83
N LYS A 530 9.74 -27.05 3.24
CA LYS A 530 9.45 -27.42 4.64
C LYS A 530 10.47 -26.89 5.65
N GLU A 531 11.74 -27.24 5.47
CA GLU A 531 12.81 -26.87 6.42
C GLU A 531 13.03 -25.36 6.52
N LEU A 532 13.15 -24.70 5.37
CA LEU A 532 13.47 -23.27 5.33
C LEU A 532 12.24 -22.41 5.66
N GLY A 533 11.05 -22.85 5.27
CA GLY A 533 9.79 -22.21 5.60
C GLY A 533 9.54 -22.12 7.10
N GLU A 534 9.84 -23.17 7.87
CA GLU A 534 9.76 -23.15 9.34
C GLU A 534 10.68 -22.11 9.97
N LYS A 535 11.88 -21.92 9.41
CA LYS A 535 12.86 -20.93 9.88
C LYS A 535 12.51 -19.50 9.47
N ILE A 536 11.78 -19.33 8.36
CA ILE A 536 11.39 -18.04 7.81
C ILE A 536 10.08 -17.52 8.42
N ALA A 537 9.14 -18.38 8.78
CA ALA A 537 7.85 -17.97 9.34
C ALA A 537 7.97 -16.96 10.51
N PRO A 538 8.93 -17.11 11.47
CA PRO A 538 9.09 -16.15 12.55
C PRO A 538 9.42 -14.72 12.11
N ILE A 539 9.94 -14.51 10.91
CA ILE A 539 10.15 -13.19 10.30
C ILE A 539 8.78 -12.52 10.13
N TYR A 540 7.88 -13.16 9.39
CA TYR A 540 6.53 -12.65 9.12
C TYR A 540 5.64 -12.56 10.35
N GLN A 541 5.86 -13.42 11.34
CA GLN A 541 5.16 -13.38 12.63
C GLN A 541 5.69 -12.33 13.61
N ALA A 542 6.83 -11.70 13.33
CA ALA A 542 7.44 -10.79 14.30
C ALA A 542 6.67 -9.47 14.43
N GLY A 543 5.92 -9.06 13.41
CA GLY A 543 5.16 -7.81 13.42
C GLY A 543 6.03 -6.55 13.33
N VAL A 544 7.16 -6.65 12.62
CA VAL A 544 8.08 -5.53 12.39
C VAL A 544 7.41 -4.48 11.50
N GLN A 545 7.33 -3.25 12.02
CA GLN A 545 6.81 -2.06 11.34
C GLN A 545 7.99 -1.17 10.94
N ASN A 546 8.66 -1.53 9.85
CA ASN A 546 9.89 -0.87 9.41
C ASN A 546 9.71 0.63 9.14
N LEU A 547 8.56 1.08 8.62
CA LEU A 547 8.31 2.51 8.43
C LEU A 547 8.26 3.27 9.77
N TYR A 548 7.62 2.69 10.79
CA TYR A 548 7.58 3.29 12.12
C TYR A 548 8.95 3.27 12.80
N ILE A 549 9.76 2.21 12.62
CA ILE A 549 11.14 2.18 13.11
C ILE A 549 11.99 3.29 12.46
N MET A 550 11.87 3.46 11.16
CA MET A 550 12.68 4.38 10.37
C MET A 550 12.26 5.85 10.56
N ASP A 551 10.96 6.13 10.49
CA ASP A 551 10.36 7.45 10.70
C ASP A 551 9.07 7.32 11.51
N PRO A 552 9.15 7.32 12.86
CA PRO A 552 7.98 7.23 13.73
C PRO A 552 6.92 8.29 13.44
N GLY A 553 7.34 9.52 13.14
CA GLY A 553 6.43 10.64 12.87
C GLY A 553 5.61 10.39 11.61
N HIS A 554 6.28 10.06 10.51
CA HIS A 554 5.59 9.74 9.25
C HIS A 554 4.77 8.45 9.34
N GLY A 555 5.30 7.39 9.97
CA GLY A 555 4.58 6.13 10.17
C GLY A 555 3.29 6.33 10.97
N LEU A 556 3.36 7.05 12.09
CA LEU A 556 2.19 7.36 12.91
C LEU A 556 1.23 8.32 12.22
N GLN A 557 1.72 9.33 11.49
CA GLN A 557 0.86 10.20 10.69
C GLN A 557 -0.01 9.35 9.76
N LEU A 558 0.61 8.44 9.00
CA LEU A 558 -0.13 7.64 8.04
C LEU A 558 -1.11 6.68 8.74
N ALA A 559 -0.71 6.01 9.82
CA ALA A 559 -1.59 5.09 10.54
C ALA A 559 -2.75 5.82 11.25
N ASN A 560 -2.46 6.91 11.97
CA ASN A 560 -3.48 7.68 12.69
C ASN A 560 -4.41 8.43 11.75
N LYS A 561 -3.93 8.85 10.57
CA LYS A 561 -4.82 9.38 9.52
C LYS A 561 -5.94 8.39 9.19
N GLN A 562 -5.62 7.10 9.03
CA GLN A 562 -6.63 6.08 8.75
C GLN A 562 -7.44 5.68 9.98
N ARG A 563 -6.88 5.73 11.18
CA ARG A 563 -7.63 5.42 12.41
C ARG A 563 -8.66 6.51 12.76
N ARG A 564 -8.32 7.78 12.52
CA ARG A 564 -9.22 8.94 12.68
C ARG A 564 -10.27 9.03 11.57
N LYS A 565 -9.89 8.69 10.34
CA LYS A 565 -10.73 8.74 9.14
C LYS A 565 -10.58 7.40 8.39
N PRO A 566 -11.20 6.31 8.87
CA PRO A 566 -11.13 5.01 8.20
C PRO A 566 -11.50 5.18 6.72
N LEU A 567 -10.73 4.58 5.81
CA LEU A 567 -10.73 4.79 4.35
C LEU A 567 -12.08 4.59 3.62
N ALA A 568 -13.17 4.38 4.36
CA ALA A 568 -14.54 4.48 3.87
C ALA A 568 -15.01 5.93 3.57
N GLU A 569 -14.14 6.95 3.51
CA GLU A 569 -14.56 8.35 3.65
C GLU A 569 -13.85 9.38 2.74
N VAL A 570 -13.72 9.12 1.45
CA VAL A 570 -13.24 10.18 0.54
C VAL A 570 -14.25 10.42 -0.57
N ASP A 571 -15.10 11.43 -0.38
CA ASP A 571 -15.41 12.30 -1.51
C ASP A 571 -14.10 13.04 -1.84
N PRO A 572 -13.50 12.85 -3.02
CA PRO A 572 -12.24 13.50 -3.37
C PRO A 572 -12.27 15.03 -3.25
N THR A 573 -13.46 15.64 -3.20
CA THR A 573 -13.64 17.08 -3.02
C THR A 573 -13.86 17.52 -1.57
N LYS A 574 -14.30 16.66 -0.65
CA LYS A 574 -14.58 17.00 0.76
C LYS A 574 -13.71 16.16 1.70
N LYS A 575 -12.48 16.63 1.92
CA LYS A 575 -11.46 15.92 2.72
C LYS A 575 -11.70 15.92 4.24
N ASP A 576 -12.71 16.61 4.75
CA ASP A 576 -12.77 17.01 6.17
C ASP A 576 -14.07 16.71 6.95
N GLU A 577 -15.04 15.99 6.39
CA GLU A 577 -16.25 15.60 7.13
C GLU A 577 -16.09 14.22 7.78
N LYS A 578 -16.49 14.09 9.06
CA LYS A 578 -16.55 12.80 9.78
C LYS A 578 -17.65 11.95 9.19
N SER A 579 -17.43 10.67 8.94
CA SER A 579 -18.55 9.80 8.63
C SER A 579 -19.30 9.25 9.82
N GLU A 580 -20.61 9.21 9.67
CA GLU A 580 -21.47 8.48 10.58
C GLU A 580 -21.30 6.97 10.34
N GLY A 581 -21.10 6.22 11.44
CA GLY A 581 -21.08 4.77 11.49
C GLY A 581 -19.70 4.09 11.48
N SER A 582 -18.59 4.81 11.31
CA SER A 582 -17.24 4.26 11.56
C SER A 582 -16.86 4.56 13.02
N VAL A 583 -16.50 3.54 13.80
CA VAL A 583 -15.90 3.77 15.12
C VAL A 583 -14.46 4.18 14.85
N ALA A 584 -14.17 5.48 14.95
CA ALA A 584 -12.80 5.97 14.91
C ALA A 584 -11.97 5.18 15.94
N ALA A 585 -10.89 4.56 15.48
CA ALA A 585 -9.99 3.87 16.37
C ALA A 585 -9.11 4.92 17.07
N PRO A 586 -8.77 4.75 18.37
CA PRO A 586 -7.96 5.71 19.08
C PRO A 586 -6.60 5.87 18.40
N ASP A 587 -6.03 7.08 18.40
CA ASP A 587 -4.69 7.29 17.87
C ASP A 587 -3.68 6.35 18.53
N ILE A 588 -2.75 5.87 17.73
CA ILE A 588 -1.56 5.17 18.22
C ILE A 588 -0.64 6.20 18.87
N GLU A 589 -0.22 5.89 20.09
CA GLU A 589 0.72 6.72 20.83
C GLU A 589 2.18 6.32 20.55
N ASP A 590 3.02 7.32 20.33
CA ASP A 590 4.47 7.17 20.25
C ASP A 590 5.05 7.08 21.66
N THR A 591 5.52 5.90 22.08
CA THR A 591 5.99 5.64 23.45
C THR A 591 7.21 4.73 23.50
N ALA A 592 7.96 4.77 24.60
CA ALA A 592 9.05 3.83 24.87
C ALA A 592 8.57 2.36 24.81
N SER A 593 7.41 2.05 25.40
CA SER A 593 6.81 0.72 25.38
C SER A 593 6.51 0.23 23.97
N ARG A 594 5.99 1.10 23.09
CA ARG A 594 5.74 0.76 21.69
C ARG A 594 7.04 0.46 20.94
N MET A 595 8.04 1.31 21.08
CA MET A 595 9.34 1.08 20.43
C MET A 595 10.02 -0.20 20.97
N ALA A 596 9.85 -0.52 22.25
CA ALA A 596 10.33 -1.77 22.83
C ALA A 596 9.71 -3.02 22.17
N LEU A 597 8.43 -2.97 21.78
CA LEU A 597 7.81 -4.05 21.00
C LEU A 597 8.50 -4.22 19.64
N GLN A 598 8.86 -3.11 18.99
CA GLN A 598 9.57 -3.14 17.71
C GLN A 598 11.02 -3.61 17.83
N VAL A 599 11.70 -3.31 18.95
CA VAL A 599 13.01 -3.91 19.27
C VAL A 599 12.89 -5.43 19.35
N LYS A 600 11.91 -5.95 20.10
CA LYS A 600 11.68 -7.40 20.24
C LYS A 600 11.30 -8.05 18.90
N ALA A 601 10.45 -7.40 18.11
CA ALA A 601 10.06 -7.84 16.79
C ALA A 601 11.26 -7.94 15.84
N ALA A 602 12.05 -6.86 15.74
CA ALA A 602 13.22 -6.82 14.86
C ALA A 602 14.29 -7.84 15.29
N GLU A 603 14.49 -8.03 16.60
CA GLU A 603 15.39 -9.05 17.13
C GLU A 603 14.94 -10.46 16.76
N LYS A 604 13.65 -10.78 16.96
CA LYS A 604 13.07 -12.08 16.61
C LYS A 604 13.27 -12.37 15.12
N ALA A 605 12.96 -11.40 14.26
CA ALA A 605 13.11 -11.55 12.82
C ALA A 605 14.59 -11.66 12.40
N MET A 606 15.49 -10.89 13.01
CA MET A 606 16.95 -10.97 12.74
C MET A 606 17.51 -12.36 13.08
N LYS A 607 17.20 -12.88 14.27
CA LYS A 607 17.63 -14.22 14.69
C LYS A 607 17.06 -15.32 13.77
N ALA A 608 15.82 -15.17 13.32
CA ALA A 608 15.20 -16.08 12.38
C ALA A 608 15.92 -16.11 11.03
N LEU A 609 16.27 -14.93 10.49
CA LEU A 609 17.07 -14.82 9.26
C LEU A 609 18.47 -15.43 9.42
N GLU A 610 19.16 -15.16 10.53
CA GLU A 610 20.49 -15.74 10.81
C GLU A 610 20.43 -17.28 10.91
N ASN A 611 19.38 -17.83 11.54
CA ASN A 611 19.16 -19.28 11.62
C ASN A 611 18.80 -19.90 10.24
N ALA A 612 18.12 -19.14 9.38
CA ALA A 612 17.76 -19.57 8.04
C ALA A 612 18.96 -19.52 7.06
N LEU A 613 19.90 -18.59 7.26
CA LEU A 613 21.03 -18.32 6.35
C LEU A 613 21.80 -19.57 5.89
N PRO A 614 22.15 -20.55 6.75
CA PRO A 614 22.90 -21.73 6.31
C PRO A 614 22.17 -22.58 5.26
N ASN A 615 20.86 -22.40 5.10
CA ASN A 615 20.00 -23.22 4.25
C ASN A 615 19.56 -22.50 2.97
N ILE A 616 20.01 -21.26 2.73
CA ILE A 616 19.55 -20.45 1.58
C ILE A 616 19.88 -21.05 0.21
N ASN A 617 20.86 -21.96 0.15
CA ASN A 617 21.25 -22.62 -1.09
C ASN A 617 20.19 -23.60 -1.61
N SER A 618 19.18 -23.96 -0.79
CA SER A 618 18.02 -24.72 -1.25
C SER A 618 16.97 -23.84 -1.94
N MET A 619 17.07 -22.51 -1.86
CA MET A 619 16.18 -21.60 -2.57
C MET A 619 16.59 -21.48 -4.04
N ASP A 620 15.62 -21.26 -4.92
CA ASP A 620 15.94 -20.73 -6.23
C ASP A 620 16.52 -19.30 -6.11
N LYS A 621 17.22 -18.86 -7.14
CA LYS A 621 17.95 -17.59 -7.12
C LYS A 621 17.05 -16.35 -6.90
N TYR A 622 15.77 -16.40 -7.27
CA TYR A 622 14.85 -15.26 -7.14
C TYR A 622 14.23 -15.19 -5.74
N LEU A 623 13.87 -16.33 -5.15
CA LEU A 623 13.52 -16.39 -3.72
C LEU A 623 14.70 -15.99 -2.83
N ARG A 624 15.93 -16.39 -3.20
CA ARG A 624 17.15 -15.96 -2.50
C ARG A 624 17.31 -14.44 -2.49
N LYS A 625 17.02 -13.73 -3.60
CA LYS A 625 17.02 -12.25 -3.60
C LYS A 625 16.02 -11.68 -2.60
N SER A 626 14.84 -12.30 -2.50
CA SER A 626 13.80 -11.89 -1.56
C SER A 626 14.22 -12.09 -0.11
N PHE A 627 14.89 -13.21 0.19
CA PHE A 627 15.54 -13.42 1.49
C PHE A 627 16.63 -12.37 1.78
N MET A 628 17.52 -12.13 0.80
CA MET A 628 18.64 -11.20 0.94
C MET A 628 18.19 -9.76 1.19
N TYR A 629 17.06 -9.37 0.61
CA TYR A 629 16.45 -8.08 0.89
C TYR A 629 16.22 -7.89 2.40
N PHE A 630 15.59 -8.85 3.07
CA PHE A 630 15.35 -8.79 4.51
C PHE A 630 16.64 -8.95 5.31
N TYR A 631 17.51 -9.89 4.93
CA TYR A 631 18.74 -10.18 5.66
C TYR A 631 19.67 -8.98 5.76
N LYS A 632 19.79 -8.18 4.69
CA LYS A 632 20.61 -6.96 4.67
C LYS A 632 20.02 -5.81 5.50
N ARG A 633 18.70 -5.79 5.71
CA ARG A 633 17.98 -4.65 6.32
C ARG A 633 17.63 -4.85 7.78
N MET A 634 17.34 -6.08 8.19
CA MET A 634 16.89 -6.37 9.56
C MET A 634 17.89 -5.95 10.65
N PRO A 635 19.22 -6.15 10.50
CA PRO A 635 20.19 -5.67 11.48
C PRO A 635 20.18 -4.14 11.63
N LEU A 636 19.98 -3.42 10.53
CA LEU A 636 19.91 -1.96 10.52
C LEU A 636 18.60 -1.45 11.16
N TRP A 637 17.48 -2.13 10.92
CA TRP A 637 16.21 -1.83 11.58
C TRP A 637 16.27 -2.13 13.08
N TYR A 638 16.86 -3.26 13.50
CA TYR A 638 17.06 -3.60 14.90
C TYR A 638 17.92 -2.56 15.63
N MET A 639 19.07 -2.20 15.04
CA MET A 639 19.96 -1.15 15.54
C MET A 639 19.21 0.19 15.71
N THR A 640 18.45 0.60 14.69
CA THR A 640 17.68 1.84 14.70
C THR A 640 16.59 1.82 15.77
N ALA A 641 15.85 0.71 15.90
CA ALA A 641 14.80 0.55 16.91
C ALA A 641 15.39 0.63 18.33
N ARG A 642 16.53 0.00 18.60
CA ARG A 642 17.20 0.06 19.91
C ARG A 642 17.71 1.44 20.25
N ALA A 643 18.31 2.14 19.28
CA ALA A 643 18.73 3.52 19.46
C ALA A 643 17.55 4.43 19.80
N ARG A 644 16.44 4.32 19.06
CA ARG A 644 15.21 5.08 19.34
C ARG A 644 14.60 4.73 20.70
N TYR A 645 14.58 3.46 21.07
CA TYR A 645 14.11 3.04 22.39
C TYR A 645 14.91 3.71 23.52
N ALA A 646 16.24 3.75 23.41
CA ALA A 646 17.09 4.45 24.38
C ALA A 646 16.75 5.95 24.45
N CYS A 647 16.53 6.61 23.30
CA CYS A 647 16.07 8.00 23.29
C CYS A 647 14.72 8.19 23.98
N TYR A 648 13.75 7.31 23.76
CA TYR A 648 12.43 7.42 24.40
C TYR A 648 12.50 7.21 25.91
N VAL A 649 13.21 6.19 26.39
CA VAL A 649 13.40 5.97 27.83
C VAL A 649 14.11 7.18 28.47
N ALA A 650 15.12 7.73 27.78
CA ALA A 650 15.79 8.92 28.27
C ALA A 650 14.87 10.15 28.32
N SER A 651 14.04 10.38 27.29
CA SER A 651 13.01 11.42 27.31
C SER A 651 12.06 11.26 28.50
N ASP A 652 11.57 10.04 28.75
CA ASP A 652 10.69 9.74 29.87
C ASP A 652 11.35 10.11 31.21
N LEU A 653 12.60 9.67 31.42
CA LEU A 653 13.38 10.00 32.62
C LEU A 653 13.65 11.51 32.76
N GLN A 654 13.87 12.23 31.66
CA GLN A 654 14.04 13.68 31.69
C GLN A 654 12.77 14.41 32.12
N ARG A 655 11.59 13.92 31.71
CA ARG A 655 10.30 14.47 32.15
C ARG A 655 10.10 14.28 33.65
N ASP A 656 10.62 13.19 34.20
CA ASP A 656 10.60 12.89 35.63
C ASP A 656 11.74 13.59 36.41
N GLY A 657 12.52 14.46 35.77
CA GLY A 657 13.63 15.19 36.38
C GLY A 657 14.89 14.34 36.64
N MET A 658 14.94 13.11 36.14
CA MET A 658 16.03 12.15 36.34
C MET A 658 17.13 12.27 35.27
N TYR A 659 17.72 13.47 35.13
CA TYR A 659 18.67 13.79 34.06
C TYR A 659 19.92 12.90 34.02
N GLU A 660 20.50 12.55 35.18
CA GLU A 660 21.66 11.65 35.25
C GLU A 660 21.31 10.24 34.76
N SER A 661 20.15 9.72 35.17
CA SER A 661 19.67 8.41 34.68
C SER A 661 19.39 8.44 33.18
N ALA A 662 18.82 9.54 32.66
CA ALA A 662 18.60 9.72 31.23
C ALA A 662 19.93 9.71 30.44
N ALA A 663 20.95 10.42 30.93
CA ALA A 663 22.28 10.41 30.34
C ALA A 663 22.90 9.00 30.35
N GLY A 664 22.79 8.28 31.47
CA GLY A 664 23.27 6.90 31.59
C GLY A 664 22.59 5.93 30.61
N VAL A 665 21.29 6.09 30.36
CA VAL A 665 20.56 5.31 29.34
C VAL A 665 21.08 5.61 27.94
N LEU A 666 21.36 6.86 27.61
CA LEU A 666 21.87 7.27 26.30
C LEU A 666 23.31 6.82 26.06
N GLU A 667 24.17 6.87 27.08
CA GLU A 667 25.54 6.34 27.03
C GLU A 667 25.54 4.82 26.80
N ALA A 668 24.67 4.09 27.52
CA ALA A 668 24.45 2.66 27.28
C ALA A 668 23.86 2.39 25.88
N GLY A 669 23.00 3.30 25.39
CA GLY A 669 22.43 3.30 24.04
C GLY A 669 23.51 3.44 22.96
N LEU A 670 24.43 4.40 23.09
CA LEU A 670 25.58 4.59 22.19
C LEU A 670 26.49 3.37 22.18
N LYS A 671 26.82 2.82 23.34
CA LYS A 671 27.62 1.58 23.43
C LYS A 671 26.93 0.40 22.73
N SER A 672 25.62 0.28 22.88
CA SER A 672 24.82 -0.74 22.20
C SER A 672 24.78 -0.50 20.68
N PHE A 673 24.63 0.75 20.26
CA PHE A 673 24.65 1.15 18.85
C PHE A 673 25.95 0.73 18.16
N GLU A 674 27.11 1.01 18.74
CA GLU A 674 28.39 0.62 18.11
C GLU A 674 28.53 -0.90 17.96
N LYS A 675 28.05 -1.66 18.94
CA LYS A 675 28.01 -3.13 18.87
C LYS A 675 27.07 -3.60 17.75
N ASP A 676 25.86 -3.07 17.70
CA ASP A 676 24.84 -3.45 16.72
C ASP A 676 25.25 -3.03 15.30
N TYR A 677 25.90 -1.87 15.16
CA TYR A 677 26.45 -1.39 13.90
C TYR A 677 27.61 -2.25 13.42
N ALA A 678 28.54 -2.63 14.30
CA ALA A 678 29.63 -3.56 13.95
C ALA A 678 29.08 -4.92 13.49
N HIS A 679 28.01 -5.41 14.12
CA HIS A 679 27.30 -6.62 13.71
C HIS A 679 26.66 -6.46 12.32
N ALA A 680 25.89 -5.39 12.12
CA ALA A 680 25.27 -5.09 10.83
C ALA A 680 26.32 -4.95 9.71
N HIS A 681 27.42 -4.24 9.96
CA HIS A 681 28.52 -4.08 9.02
C HIS A 681 29.16 -5.43 8.66
N LYS A 682 29.43 -6.29 9.66
CA LYS A 682 29.96 -7.64 9.43
C LYS A 682 29.02 -8.47 8.55
N ILE A 683 27.71 -8.41 8.80
CA ILE A 683 26.72 -9.08 7.96
C ILE A 683 26.79 -8.53 6.53
N LEU A 684 26.68 -7.21 6.35
CA LEU A 684 26.66 -6.59 5.02
C LEU A 684 27.91 -6.92 4.20
N GLU A 685 29.09 -6.93 4.84
CA GLU A 685 30.34 -7.32 4.18
C GLU A 685 30.32 -8.80 3.78
N SER A 686 29.79 -9.68 4.62
CA SER A 686 29.71 -11.12 4.34
C SER A 686 28.77 -11.48 3.18
N VAL A 687 27.79 -10.61 2.86
CA VAL A 687 26.82 -10.83 1.77
C VAL A 687 26.86 -9.70 0.72
N LYS A 688 27.98 -9.00 0.58
CA LYS A 688 28.11 -7.86 -0.34
C LYS A 688 27.85 -8.25 -1.80
N ASP A 689 28.25 -9.47 -2.18
CA ASP A 689 28.13 -10.00 -3.54
C ASP A 689 26.78 -10.70 -3.79
N GLU A 690 25.96 -10.87 -2.75
CA GLU A 690 24.61 -11.44 -2.91
C GLU A 690 23.67 -10.40 -3.53
N PRO A 691 22.99 -10.69 -4.64
CA PRO A 691 21.99 -9.78 -5.19
C PRO A 691 20.76 -9.71 -4.27
N ASP A 692 20.13 -8.55 -4.20
CA ASP A 692 18.80 -8.39 -3.59
C ASP A 692 17.82 -7.73 -4.57
N LEU A 693 16.64 -7.36 -4.06
CA LEU A 693 15.53 -6.84 -4.85
C LEU A 693 15.64 -5.35 -5.20
N ASN A 694 16.51 -4.59 -4.52
CA ASN A 694 16.61 -3.15 -4.69
C ASN A 694 17.74 -2.78 -5.67
N LYS A 695 17.40 -2.00 -6.70
CA LYS A 695 18.36 -1.49 -7.69
C LYS A 695 19.29 -0.42 -7.11
N ALA A 696 18.84 0.31 -6.10
CA ALA A 696 19.62 1.33 -5.43
C ALA A 696 20.38 0.73 -4.23
N GLY A 697 21.55 1.31 -3.92
CA GLY A 697 22.24 0.96 -2.68
C GLY A 697 21.40 1.29 -1.44
N LEU A 698 21.57 0.51 -0.37
CA LEU A 698 20.80 0.63 0.88
C LEU A 698 20.66 2.08 1.38
N PHE A 699 21.76 2.83 1.33
CA PHE A 699 21.88 4.20 1.84
C PHE A 699 21.83 5.27 0.74
N ALA A 700 21.43 4.93 -0.49
CA ALA A 700 21.40 5.89 -1.59
C ALA A 700 20.40 7.02 -1.30
N LYS A 701 20.82 8.28 -1.54
CA LYS A 701 19.96 9.47 -1.34
C LYS A 701 18.61 9.34 -2.06
N ARG A 702 18.62 8.80 -3.28
CA ARG A 702 17.44 8.48 -4.08
C ARG A 702 17.36 6.97 -4.29
N GLY A 703 16.19 6.38 -4.00
CA GLY A 703 15.93 4.95 -4.18
C GLY A 703 16.44 4.03 -3.06
N GLY A 704 17.33 4.51 -2.18
CA GLY A 704 17.70 3.78 -0.97
C GLY A 704 16.53 3.70 0.01
N ASP A 705 16.38 2.54 0.65
CA ASP A 705 15.25 2.18 1.51
C ASP A 705 15.60 2.10 2.99
N ILE A 706 16.87 2.31 3.37
CA ILE A 706 17.29 2.52 4.75
C ILE A 706 17.54 4.00 5.01
N LYS A 707 16.59 4.63 5.71
CA LYS A 707 16.69 6.01 6.19
C LYS A 707 16.09 6.08 7.60
N PRO A 708 16.77 6.64 8.61
CA PRO A 708 18.11 7.24 8.57
C PRO A 708 19.25 6.24 8.32
N ALA A 709 20.37 6.73 7.79
CA ALA A 709 21.63 5.99 7.72
C ALA A 709 22.25 5.83 9.12
N PRO A 710 23.16 4.86 9.34
CA PRO A 710 23.77 4.62 10.66
C PRO A 710 24.39 5.86 11.30
N GLU A 711 25.07 6.72 10.52
CA GLU A 711 25.66 7.96 11.04
C GLU A 711 24.62 8.95 11.55
N GLU A 712 23.44 9.02 10.92
CA GLU A 712 22.33 9.86 11.37
C GLU A 712 21.70 9.29 12.66
N VAL A 713 21.68 7.96 12.82
CA VAL A 713 21.25 7.30 14.07
C VAL A 713 22.24 7.56 15.21
N ARG A 714 23.55 7.48 14.94
CA ARG A 714 24.59 7.83 15.91
C ARG A 714 24.46 9.29 16.34
N LYS A 715 24.31 10.21 15.37
CA LYS A 715 24.08 11.63 15.62
C LYS A 715 22.86 11.85 16.50
N MET A 716 21.74 11.17 16.22
CA MET A 716 20.53 11.25 17.04
C MET A 716 20.78 10.92 18.52
N LEU A 717 21.53 9.85 18.81
CA LEU A 717 21.86 9.47 20.19
C LEU A 717 22.76 10.51 20.87
N ASN A 718 23.78 11.01 20.16
CA ASN A 718 24.67 12.06 20.66
C ASN A 718 23.92 13.37 20.94
N ASP A 719 23.10 13.83 20.00
CA ASP A 719 22.29 15.05 20.16
C ASP A 719 21.38 14.93 21.40
N GLN A 720 20.77 13.75 21.63
CA GLN A 720 19.94 13.52 22.81
C GLN A 720 20.77 13.48 24.11
N LEU A 721 21.98 12.90 24.09
CA LEU A 721 22.88 12.84 25.25
C LEU A 721 23.41 14.23 25.62
N GLU A 722 23.71 15.06 24.62
CA GLU A 722 24.02 16.46 24.84
C GLU A 722 22.80 17.18 25.43
N SER A 723 21.61 16.95 24.87
CA SER A 723 20.36 17.54 25.35
C SER A 723 20.03 17.17 26.80
N SER A 724 20.40 15.98 27.26
CA SER A 724 20.24 15.60 28.68
C SER A 724 21.12 16.37 29.64
N LYS A 725 22.12 17.10 29.13
CA LYS A 725 23.03 17.94 29.90
C LYS A 725 22.72 19.43 29.74
N VAL A 726 21.77 19.80 28.86
CA VAL A 726 21.41 21.20 28.60
C VAL A 726 20.58 21.77 29.74
N VAL A 727 21.07 22.88 30.28
CA VAL A 727 20.31 23.74 31.20
C VAL A 727 19.96 25.01 30.43
N LEU A 728 18.68 25.16 30.09
CA LEU A 728 18.19 26.34 29.39
C LEU A 728 18.30 27.57 30.28
N LYS A 729 18.80 28.67 29.71
CA LYS A 729 18.89 29.97 30.37
C LYS A 729 18.16 31.02 29.53
N PRO A 730 17.56 32.06 30.15
CA PRO A 730 16.97 33.16 29.40
C PRO A 730 17.98 33.79 28.43
N ARG A 731 17.59 33.84 27.15
CA ARG A 731 18.41 34.32 26.05
C ARG A 731 18.56 35.84 26.10
N ARG A 732 19.73 36.30 25.67
CA ARG A 732 20.03 37.70 25.39
C ARG A 732 20.68 37.76 24.01
N PRO A 733 19.88 37.86 22.94
CA PRO A 733 20.39 37.86 21.57
C PRO A 733 21.49 38.90 21.39
N GLY A 734 22.59 38.47 20.80
CA GLY A 734 23.74 39.34 20.53
C GLY A 734 23.51 40.27 19.34
N PRO A 735 24.53 41.02 18.90
CA PRO A 735 24.44 41.86 17.70
C PRO A 735 24.24 41.06 16.40
N SER A 736 24.52 39.75 16.42
CA SER A 736 24.23 38.79 15.35
C SER A 736 23.17 37.80 15.84
N VAL A 737 22.14 37.58 15.04
CA VAL A 737 21.05 36.64 15.33
C VAL A 737 21.35 35.28 14.73
N MET A 738 21.18 34.22 15.51
CA MET A 738 21.28 32.84 15.07
C MET A 738 19.88 32.31 14.77
N VAL A 739 19.61 31.88 13.54
CA VAL A 739 18.31 31.34 13.12
C VAL A 739 18.44 29.89 12.65
N GLY A 740 17.71 28.98 13.30
CA GLY A 740 17.58 27.59 12.85
C GLY A 740 16.33 27.42 11.99
N ILE A 741 16.44 26.76 10.84
CA ILE A 741 15.31 26.46 9.95
C ILE A 741 15.15 24.95 9.91
N TYR A 742 14.14 24.42 10.60
CA TYR A 742 13.88 22.99 10.62
C TYR A 742 13.42 22.52 9.24
N LYS A 743 14.05 21.45 8.74
CA LYS A 743 13.81 20.91 7.40
C LYS A 743 12.32 20.74 7.08
N GLY A 744 11.93 21.10 5.86
CA GLY A 744 10.56 21.04 5.37
C GLY A 744 10.39 21.88 4.10
N LEU A 745 9.17 21.96 3.56
CA LEU A 745 8.89 22.73 2.36
C LEU A 745 9.17 24.23 2.59
N GLY A 746 10.03 24.80 1.74
CA GLY A 746 10.39 26.22 1.76
C GLY A 746 11.61 26.54 2.63
N ALA A 747 12.31 25.54 3.16
CA ALA A 747 13.47 25.74 4.03
C ALA A 747 14.62 26.45 3.31
N GLU A 748 14.94 26.06 2.07
CA GLU A 748 16.02 26.69 1.29
C GLU A 748 15.64 28.11 0.88
N GLY A 749 14.37 28.34 0.49
CA GLY A 749 13.87 29.67 0.17
C GLY A 749 13.94 30.65 1.34
N THR A 750 13.60 30.16 2.54
CA THR A 750 13.69 30.92 3.80
C THR A 750 15.13 31.23 4.17
N LYS A 751 16.02 30.25 4.05
CA LYS A 751 17.46 30.41 4.27
C LYS A 751 18.06 31.44 3.32
N ALA A 752 17.80 31.31 2.02
CA ALA A 752 18.31 32.21 0.99
C ALA A 752 17.87 33.67 1.21
N PHE A 753 16.68 33.90 1.76
CA PHE A 753 16.22 35.23 2.12
C PHE A 753 16.96 35.79 3.35
N LEU A 754 17.02 35.02 4.44
CA LEU A 754 17.64 35.48 5.68
C LEU A 754 19.16 35.64 5.57
N ASP A 755 19.82 34.89 4.69
CA ASP A 755 21.24 35.04 4.39
C ASP A 755 21.59 36.37 3.69
N GLN A 756 20.61 37.17 3.27
CA GLN A 756 20.83 38.52 2.73
C GLN A 756 21.15 39.56 3.82
N PHE A 757 21.02 39.22 5.10
CA PHE A 757 21.27 40.13 6.20
C PHE A 757 22.64 39.84 6.83
N LYS A 758 23.46 40.88 7.03
CA LYS A 758 24.85 40.74 7.50
C LYS A 758 24.97 40.34 8.97
N ASN A 759 23.92 40.56 9.74
CA ASN A 759 23.84 40.25 11.16
C ASN A 759 22.92 39.05 11.46
N VAL A 760 22.70 38.18 10.47
CA VAL A 760 21.96 36.92 10.63
C VAL A 760 22.85 35.78 10.17
N LYS A 761 22.87 34.70 10.94
CA LYS A 761 23.44 33.41 10.54
C LYS A 761 22.32 32.39 10.53
N THR A 762 22.15 31.70 9.40
CA THR A 762 21.09 30.70 9.25
C THR A 762 21.64 29.32 8.95
N ASP A 763 21.07 28.33 9.62
CA ASP A 763 21.33 26.91 9.35
C ASP A 763 20.01 26.19 9.07
N ILE A 764 20.01 25.27 8.11
CA ILE A 764 18.95 24.27 8.02
C ILE A 764 19.28 23.17 9.03
N ILE A 765 18.36 22.93 9.96
CA ILE A 765 18.52 21.95 11.03
C ILE A 765 17.60 20.75 10.81
N ASP A 766 18.02 19.59 11.30
CA ASP A 766 17.35 18.30 11.13
C ASP A 766 16.85 17.69 12.46
N SER A 767 17.05 18.41 13.56
CA SER A 767 16.84 17.97 14.93
C SER A 767 16.27 19.14 15.75
N LEU A 768 15.30 18.85 16.62
CA LEU A 768 14.66 19.80 17.55
C LEU A 768 14.94 19.40 18.99
N THR A 769 16.06 18.74 19.21
CA THR A 769 16.58 18.42 20.54
C THR A 769 17.03 19.70 21.24
N LEU A 770 17.04 19.72 22.58
CA LEU A 770 17.37 20.93 23.34
C LEU A 770 18.79 21.45 23.07
N SER A 771 19.78 20.59 22.85
CA SER A 771 21.15 21.01 22.53
C SER A 771 21.24 21.71 21.18
N VAL A 772 20.41 21.30 20.21
CA VAL A 772 20.32 21.96 18.91
C VAL A 772 19.58 23.28 19.05
N LEU A 773 18.41 23.28 19.69
CA LEU A 773 17.58 24.47 19.93
C LEU A 773 18.36 25.54 20.70
N ASP A 774 19.20 25.15 21.67
CA ASP A 774 19.93 26.08 22.52
C ASP A 774 20.96 26.95 21.77
N ARG A 775 21.32 26.57 20.55
CA ARG A 775 22.26 27.31 19.70
C ARG A 775 21.64 28.49 18.95
N TYR A 776 20.30 28.57 18.90
CA TYR A 776 19.59 29.53 18.05
C TYR A 776 18.71 30.48 18.87
N ASP A 777 18.64 31.73 18.44
CA ASP A 777 17.76 32.75 19.03
C ASP A 777 16.31 32.59 18.56
N CYS A 778 16.14 32.14 17.31
CA CYS A 778 14.84 31.84 16.72
C CYS A 778 14.86 30.55 15.88
N ILE A 779 13.71 29.87 15.81
CA ILE A 779 13.52 28.64 15.04
C ILE A 779 12.33 28.79 14.07
N PHE A 780 12.53 28.39 12.82
CA PHE A 780 11.48 28.25 11.82
C PHE A 780 11.11 26.78 11.67
N ILE A 781 9.87 26.42 11.97
CA ILE A 781 9.31 25.08 11.78
C ILE A 781 8.50 25.06 10.48
N MET A 782 9.18 24.64 9.42
CA MET A 782 8.61 24.57 8.07
C MET A 782 7.59 23.44 7.95
N GLN A 783 6.77 23.47 6.89
CA GLN A 783 5.79 22.40 6.63
C GLN A 783 6.49 21.05 6.43
N THR A 784 6.22 20.10 7.31
CA THR A 784 6.86 18.77 7.30
C THR A 784 5.97 17.71 7.96
N SER A 785 6.06 16.48 7.47
CA SER A 785 5.48 15.29 8.11
C SER A 785 6.45 14.54 9.02
N SER A 786 7.74 14.90 8.99
CA SER A 786 8.82 14.17 9.67
C SER A 786 9.33 14.97 10.87
N VAL A 787 8.64 14.82 11.99
CA VAL A 787 8.98 15.45 13.28
C VAL A 787 8.64 14.51 14.43
N LYS A 788 9.49 14.47 15.47
CA LYS A 788 9.25 13.65 16.66
C LYS A 788 8.27 14.34 17.61
N LYS A 789 7.43 13.55 18.28
CA LYS A 789 6.40 14.06 19.20
C LYS A 789 7.00 14.83 20.38
N ASP A 790 8.01 14.27 21.04
CA ASP A 790 8.66 14.89 22.20
C ASP A 790 9.40 16.17 21.82
N ASP A 791 10.09 16.16 20.68
CA ASP A 791 10.72 17.37 20.15
C ASP A 791 9.70 18.51 19.96
N TYR A 792 8.53 18.16 19.40
CA TYR A 792 7.50 19.14 19.08
C TYR A 792 6.71 19.62 20.31
N PHE A 793 6.24 18.71 21.17
CA PHE A 793 5.36 19.04 22.30
C PHE A 793 6.07 19.21 23.64
N PHE A 794 7.36 18.92 23.73
CA PHE A 794 8.12 19.06 24.98
C PHE A 794 9.35 19.95 24.80
N ASN A 795 10.25 19.64 23.87
CA ASN A 795 11.48 20.42 23.70
C ASN A 795 11.21 21.86 23.23
N LEU A 796 10.32 22.05 22.25
CA LEU A 796 9.93 23.39 21.78
C LEU A 796 9.30 24.25 22.88
N PRO A 797 8.28 23.78 23.64
CA PRO A 797 7.77 24.53 24.79
C PRO A 797 8.83 24.90 25.81
N ARG A 798 9.75 23.99 26.16
CA ARG A 798 10.84 24.31 27.08
C ARG A 798 11.77 25.38 26.51
N TYR A 799 12.17 25.25 25.24
CA TYR A 799 12.99 26.24 24.55
C TYR A 799 12.36 27.64 24.58
N VAL A 800 11.06 27.75 24.29
CA VAL A 800 10.35 29.04 24.31
C VAL A 800 10.16 29.54 25.74
N ASN A 801 9.63 28.70 26.63
CA ASN A 801 9.19 29.11 27.96
C ASN A 801 10.35 29.37 28.92
N GLU A 802 11.37 28.50 28.93
CA GLU A 802 12.50 28.56 29.86
C GLU A 802 13.64 29.43 29.32
N SER A 803 13.93 29.35 28.02
CA SER A 803 15.05 30.10 27.40
C SER A 803 14.65 31.41 26.75
N GLY A 804 13.36 31.66 26.50
CA GLY A 804 12.93 32.86 25.79
C GLY A 804 13.23 32.83 24.29
N GLY A 805 13.39 31.64 23.72
CA GLY A 805 13.56 31.46 22.28
C GLY A 805 12.33 31.88 21.48
N GLY A 806 12.55 32.30 20.23
CA GLY A 806 11.49 32.59 19.28
C GLY A 806 11.16 31.38 18.40
N VAL A 807 9.89 31.12 18.10
CA VAL A 807 9.52 30.06 17.15
C VAL A 807 8.40 30.51 16.21
N ILE A 808 8.52 30.13 14.93
CA ILE A 808 7.47 30.29 13.92
C ILE A 808 7.08 28.92 13.36
N PHE A 809 5.79 28.65 13.29
CA PHE A 809 5.21 27.45 12.67
C PHE A 809 4.57 27.83 11.34
N GLN A 810 4.78 27.00 10.31
CA GLN A 810 4.19 27.22 8.99
C GLN A 810 3.15 26.17 8.60
N HIS A 811 2.07 26.64 7.98
CA HIS A 811 1.06 25.84 7.28
C HIS A 811 0.47 24.72 8.16
N GLU A 812 0.62 23.45 7.78
CA GLU A 812 0.07 22.31 8.53
C GLU A 812 0.57 22.24 9.98
N MET A 813 1.74 22.84 10.27
CA MET A 813 2.32 22.92 11.61
C MET A 813 1.54 23.87 12.54
N CYS A 814 0.54 24.59 12.02
CA CYS A 814 -0.43 25.37 12.81
C CYS A 814 -1.56 24.51 13.41
N GLY A 815 -1.38 23.20 13.48
CA GLY A 815 -2.37 22.26 14.02
C GLY A 815 -3.51 21.99 13.05
N PHE A 816 -3.20 21.78 11.76
CA PHE A 816 -4.17 21.35 10.76
C PHE A 816 -4.36 19.82 10.78
N GLY A 817 -5.56 19.34 10.45
CA GLY A 817 -5.93 17.91 10.58
C GLY A 817 -5.08 16.93 9.77
N ARG A 818 -4.32 17.41 8.76
CA ARG A 818 -3.40 16.58 7.95
C ARG A 818 -2.03 16.34 8.61
N PHE A 819 -1.68 17.12 9.63
CA PHE A 819 -0.40 16.99 10.33
C PHE A 819 -0.33 15.69 11.17
N ALA A 820 0.89 15.20 11.42
CA ALA A 820 1.17 13.97 12.15
C ALA A 820 0.45 13.88 13.51
N PHE A 821 0.30 15.02 14.19
CA PHE A 821 -0.34 15.10 15.51
C PHE A 821 -1.76 15.66 15.49
N GLY A 822 -2.35 15.85 14.30
CA GLY A 822 -3.71 16.33 14.13
C GLY A 822 -3.92 17.78 14.54
N GLN A 823 -5.11 18.09 15.07
CA GLN A 823 -5.51 19.44 15.47
C GLN A 823 -4.98 19.84 16.85
N LYS A 824 -3.65 19.83 17.01
CA LYS A 824 -2.96 20.24 18.23
C LYS A 824 -1.70 21.01 17.88
N THR A 825 -1.37 22.01 18.68
CA THR A 825 -0.11 22.75 18.60
C THR A 825 0.63 22.67 19.95
N PRO A 826 1.93 23.02 20.01
CA PRO A 826 2.68 22.99 21.25
C PRO A 826 2.44 24.21 22.15
N PHE A 827 1.70 25.21 21.66
CA PHE A 827 1.35 26.43 22.39
C PHE A 827 -0.15 26.72 22.25
N PRO A 828 -1.02 25.86 22.83
CA PRO A 828 -2.45 25.96 22.62
C PRO A 828 -3.07 27.24 23.19
N GLU A 829 -2.42 27.86 24.16
CA GLU A 829 -2.76 29.17 24.70
C GLU A 829 -2.58 30.28 23.66
N ILE A 830 -1.72 30.12 22.65
CA ILE A 830 -1.53 31.09 21.55
C ILE A 830 -2.36 30.70 20.34
N SER A 831 -2.30 29.44 19.93
CA SER A 831 -3.15 28.90 18.87
C SER A 831 -3.46 27.43 19.13
N PRO A 832 -4.66 27.04 19.57
CA PRO A 832 -4.95 25.65 19.97
C PRO A 832 -4.92 24.66 18.81
N CYS A 833 -5.38 25.09 17.63
CA CYS A 833 -5.46 24.29 16.41
C CYS A 833 -5.79 25.20 15.21
N ALA A 834 -5.92 24.61 14.02
CA ALA A 834 -6.48 25.27 12.86
C ALA A 834 -7.96 24.89 12.62
N SER A 835 -8.77 25.88 12.24
CA SER A 835 -10.19 25.71 11.89
C SER A 835 -10.41 25.21 10.47
N GLY A 836 -9.47 25.45 9.55
CA GLY A 836 -9.63 25.07 8.15
C GLY A 836 -8.45 25.41 7.24
N ARG A 837 -8.68 25.25 5.94
CA ARG A 837 -7.78 25.58 4.84
C ARG A 837 -8.58 26.38 3.81
N LYS A 838 -7.96 27.39 3.20
CA LYS A 838 -8.58 28.22 2.18
C LYS A 838 -7.66 28.43 0.99
N ASP A 839 -8.22 28.26 -0.21
CA ASP A 839 -7.52 28.52 -1.48
C ASP A 839 -7.66 30.02 -1.82
N ALA A 840 -6.95 30.85 -1.07
CA ALA A 840 -6.91 32.30 -1.24
C ALA A 840 -5.49 32.82 -1.00
N LEU A 841 -5.13 33.91 -1.71
CA LEU A 841 -3.80 34.53 -1.68
C LEU A 841 -3.75 35.82 -0.86
N GLU A 842 -4.90 36.48 -0.76
CA GLU A 842 -5.03 37.85 -0.28
C GLU A 842 -4.97 37.89 1.25
N VAL A 843 -4.14 38.79 1.77
CA VAL A 843 -3.93 38.97 3.20
C VAL A 843 -4.04 40.44 3.59
N ILE A 844 -4.69 40.68 4.72
CA ILE A 844 -5.01 42.01 5.24
C ILE A 844 -4.42 42.14 6.64
N MET A 845 -3.68 43.22 6.88
CA MET A 845 -3.20 43.57 8.21
C MET A 845 -4.36 43.96 9.13
N GLU A 846 -4.66 43.12 10.12
CA GLU A 846 -5.75 43.41 11.07
C GLU A 846 -5.32 44.40 12.14
N LYS A 847 -4.05 44.32 12.56
CA LYS A 847 -3.47 45.18 13.60
C LYS A 847 -2.01 45.48 13.31
N GLU A 848 -1.60 46.73 13.50
CA GLU A 848 -0.18 47.08 13.49
C GLU A 848 0.56 46.26 14.56
N ASN A 849 1.62 45.58 14.15
CA ASN A 849 2.30 44.64 15.01
C ASN A 849 3.80 44.61 14.73
N PRO A 850 4.66 44.50 15.76
CA PRO A 850 6.11 44.36 15.56
C PRO A 850 6.53 43.16 14.70
N VAL A 851 5.68 42.14 14.56
CA VAL A 851 5.88 40.99 13.66
C VAL A 851 5.89 41.40 12.17
N LEU A 852 5.24 42.51 11.82
CA LEU A 852 5.23 43.09 10.48
C LEU A 852 5.42 44.62 10.59
N PRO A 853 6.63 45.08 10.97
CA PRO A 853 6.86 46.46 11.40
C PRO A 853 6.71 47.48 10.26
N ASP A 854 6.82 47.03 9.01
CA ASP A 854 6.77 47.86 7.82
C ASP A 854 5.34 47.91 7.19
N MET A 855 4.35 47.24 7.79
CA MET A 855 2.97 47.19 7.27
C MET A 855 1.97 47.86 8.21
N LYS A 856 1.14 48.75 7.64
CA LYS A 856 0.09 49.48 8.36
C LYS A 856 -1.19 48.66 8.47
N LYS A 857 -2.04 48.95 9.47
CA LYS A 857 -3.39 48.37 9.56
C LYS A 857 -4.17 48.62 8.25
N GLY A 858 -4.84 47.58 7.74
CA GLY A 858 -5.58 47.62 6.48
C GLY A 858 -4.72 47.51 5.22
N ALA A 859 -3.39 47.43 5.33
CA ALA A 859 -2.55 47.10 4.20
C ALA A 859 -2.92 45.72 3.64
N ASN A 860 -3.04 45.65 2.32
CA ASN A 860 -3.44 44.46 1.58
C ASN A 860 -2.28 44.00 0.69
N THR A 861 -1.99 42.71 0.69
CA THR A 861 -0.93 42.09 -0.12
C THR A 861 -1.24 40.62 -0.36
N THR A 862 -0.29 39.87 -0.93
CA THR A 862 -0.45 38.44 -1.19
C THR A 862 0.71 37.64 -0.67
N HIS A 863 0.44 36.44 -0.16
CA HIS A 863 1.46 35.43 0.12
C HIS A 863 1.85 34.64 -1.15
N MET A 864 2.98 33.92 -1.11
CA MET A 864 3.59 33.26 -2.28
C MET A 864 2.84 32.01 -2.80
N TYR A 865 2.12 31.32 -1.92
CA TYR A 865 1.45 30.05 -2.22
C TYR A 865 -0.05 30.19 -2.46
N TYR A 866 -0.71 29.27 -3.17
CA TYR A 866 -2.12 29.45 -3.56
C TYR A 866 -3.15 29.21 -2.43
N ASP A 867 -2.72 28.69 -1.27
CA ASP A 867 -3.59 28.44 -0.12
C ASP A 867 -2.94 28.88 1.20
N HIS A 868 -3.76 28.91 2.25
CA HIS A 868 -3.32 29.07 3.63
C HIS A 868 -4.19 28.25 4.60
N ILE A 869 -3.64 27.95 5.76
CA ILE A 869 -4.32 27.37 6.92
C ILE A 869 -4.89 28.49 7.79
N ILE A 870 -6.03 28.26 8.41
CA ILE A 870 -6.71 29.21 9.29
C ILE A 870 -6.42 28.82 10.76
N PRO A 871 -5.34 29.32 11.40
CA PRO A 871 -5.11 29.12 12.83
C PRO A 871 -6.22 29.75 13.68
N LYS A 872 -6.64 29.06 14.74
CA LYS A 872 -7.50 29.64 15.76
C LYS A 872 -6.68 30.50 16.70
N VAL A 873 -7.25 31.62 17.13
CA VAL A 873 -6.64 32.49 18.16
C VAL A 873 -6.92 31.88 19.54
N GLY A 874 -5.87 31.60 20.30
CA GLY A 874 -5.95 31.16 21.70
C GLY A 874 -6.08 32.34 22.67
N GLU A 875 -6.22 32.04 23.97
CA GLU A 875 -6.40 33.04 25.04
C GLU A 875 -5.27 34.08 25.12
N ASN A 876 -4.03 33.64 24.90
CA ASN A 876 -2.81 34.46 24.90
C ASN A 876 -2.34 34.83 23.48
N GLY A 877 -3.12 34.46 22.46
CA GLY A 877 -2.83 34.77 21.07
C GLY A 877 -3.56 36.01 20.58
N PHE A 878 -3.08 36.60 19.50
CA PHE A 878 -3.80 37.61 18.74
C PHE A 878 -3.55 37.46 17.24
N ALA A 879 -4.58 37.71 16.42
CA ALA A 879 -4.43 37.74 14.98
C ALA A 879 -3.68 39.01 14.54
N VAL A 880 -2.59 38.84 13.80
CA VAL A 880 -1.82 39.92 13.17
C VAL A 880 -2.34 40.19 11.76
N VAL A 881 -2.60 39.10 11.04
CA VAL A 881 -3.00 39.09 9.64
C VAL A 881 -4.25 38.22 9.50
N VAL A 882 -5.22 38.72 8.75
CA VAL A 882 -6.46 38.02 8.42
C VAL A 882 -6.64 37.97 6.91
N ASP A 883 -7.51 37.11 6.43
CA ASP A 883 -7.96 37.14 5.04
C ASP A 883 -9.11 38.16 4.84
N LYS A 884 -9.66 38.21 3.63
CA LYS A 884 -10.81 39.06 3.27
C LYS A 884 -12.07 38.78 4.09
N ASP A 885 -12.23 37.57 4.61
CA ASP A 885 -13.38 37.12 5.39
C ASP A 885 -13.13 37.25 6.90
N LYS A 886 -12.04 37.95 7.29
CA LYS A 886 -11.60 38.18 8.68
C LYS A 886 -11.17 36.92 9.41
N GLU A 887 -10.83 35.87 8.67
CA GLU A 887 -10.29 34.64 9.23
C GLU A 887 -8.77 34.80 9.49
N PRO A 888 -8.24 34.40 10.67
CA PRO A 888 -6.82 34.58 10.97
C PRO A 888 -5.92 33.77 10.05
N ILE A 889 -4.86 34.40 9.54
CA ILE A 889 -3.77 33.75 8.80
C ILE A 889 -2.51 33.70 9.65
N VAL A 890 -2.19 34.80 10.35
CA VAL A 890 -1.04 34.87 11.26
C VAL A 890 -1.52 35.15 12.67
N VAL A 891 -1.23 34.24 13.59
CA VAL A 891 -1.49 34.39 15.03
C VAL A 891 -0.17 34.48 15.76
N ALA A 892 0.00 35.48 16.60
CA ALA A 892 1.21 35.65 17.40
C ALA A 892 0.88 35.78 18.88
N GLY A 893 1.84 35.45 19.74
CA GLY A 893 1.69 35.56 21.19
C GLY A 893 3.01 35.33 21.92
N THR A 894 2.95 35.41 23.24
CA THR A 894 4.08 35.15 24.14
C THR A 894 3.78 33.95 25.02
N SER A 895 4.76 33.07 25.22
CA SER A 895 4.67 31.95 26.16
C SER A 895 5.97 31.89 26.98
N GLY A 896 5.85 31.86 28.31
CA GLY A 896 6.96 32.07 29.23
C GLY A 896 7.81 33.30 28.87
N TYR A 897 9.11 33.11 28.69
CA TYR A 897 10.03 34.18 28.27
C TYR A 897 10.07 34.43 26.74
N GLY A 898 9.41 33.58 25.95
CA GLY A 898 9.58 33.51 24.51
C GLY A 898 8.40 34.05 23.71
N LYS A 899 8.52 33.97 22.38
CA LYS A 899 7.54 34.48 21.41
C LYS A 899 7.25 33.42 20.36
N VAL A 900 5.97 33.30 20.01
CA VAL A 900 5.49 32.28 19.08
C VAL A 900 4.68 32.94 17.96
N VAL A 901 4.88 32.49 16.74
CA VAL A 901 4.08 32.86 15.57
C VAL A 901 3.56 31.59 14.89
N PHE A 902 2.26 31.54 14.64
CA PHE A 902 1.61 30.57 13.77
C PHE A 902 1.26 31.27 12.47
N ASP A 903 1.95 30.89 11.39
CA ASP A 903 1.78 31.42 10.05
C ASP A 903 1.09 30.36 9.19
N GLY A 904 -0.17 30.60 8.83
CA GLY A 904 -0.98 29.70 8.00
C GLY A 904 -0.41 29.47 6.60
N ASN A 905 0.57 30.26 6.16
CA ASN A 905 1.16 30.18 4.83
C ASN A 905 2.30 29.16 4.74
N VAL A 906 2.75 28.90 3.52
CA VAL A 906 3.95 28.11 3.22
C VAL A 906 4.89 28.91 2.31
N ASN A 907 6.20 28.77 2.55
CA ASN A 907 7.26 29.48 1.83
C ASN A 907 7.67 28.80 0.51
N ILE A 908 6.70 28.53 -0.36
CA ILE A 908 6.91 28.01 -1.72
C ILE A 908 6.05 28.78 -2.71
N THR A 909 6.38 28.71 -3.99
CA THR A 909 5.57 29.32 -5.06
C THR A 909 4.32 28.50 -5.33
N LYS A 910 3.34 29.12 -6.00
CA LYS A 910 2.13 28.44 -6.52
C LYS A 910 2.38 27.19 -7.37
N ASP A 911 3.59 27.02 -7.91
CA ASP A 911 4.00 25.87 -8.72
C ASP A 911 4.70 24.77 -7.88
N ASP A 912 4.53 24.81 -6.55
CA ASP A 912 5.15 23.90 -5.58
C ASP A 912 6.69 23.91 -5.62
N LYS A 913 7.31 25.07 -5.93
CA LYS A 913 8.78 25.22 -5.99
C LYS A 913 9.30 26.10 -4.87
N GLU A 914 10.46 25.73 -4.34
CA GLU A 914 11.20 26.61 -3.44
C GLU A 914 11.78 27.80 -4.21
N SER A 915 11.66 28.99 -3.62
CA SER A 915 12.30 30.21 -4.11
C SER A 915 12.60 31.13 -2.93
N THR A 916 13.56 32.04 -3.11
CA THR A 916 13.80 33.12 -2.16
C THR A 916 12.48 33.84 -1.84
N LEU A 917 12.26 34.16 -0.56
CA LEU A 917 11.03 34.80 -0.11
C LEU A 917 10.84 36.18 -0.73
N THR A 918 9.59 36.49 -1.11
CA THR A 918 9.18 37.82 -1.60
C THR A 918 7.99 38.35 -0.81
N ASP A 919 7.71 39.64 -0.97
CA ASP A 919 6.48 40.31 -0.55
C ASP A 919 6.10 40.01 0.92
N PHE A 920 4.92 39.44 1.14
CA PHE A 920 4.40 39.11 2.46
C PHE A 920 5.29 38.10 3.21
N ASN A 921 5.69 37.00 2.55
CA ASN A 921 6.52 35.96 3.16
C ASN A 921 7.89 36.50 3.57
N ALA A 922 8.48 37.41 2.79
CA ALA A 922 9.70 38.11 3.15
C ALA A 922 9.49 39.06 4.36
N ALA A 923 8.38 39.80 4.36
CA ALA A 923 8.04 40.73 5.44
C ALA A 923 7.85 40.00 6.78
N ILE A 924 7.09 38.89 6.79
CA ILE A 924 6.84 38.10 8.00
C ILE A 924 8.11 37.43 8.52
N ALA A 925 8.95 36.87 7.63
CA ALA A 925 10.19 36.23 8.04
C ALA A 925 11.16 37.24 8.70
N LYS A 926 11.32 38.42 8.10
CA LYS A 926 12.14 39.50 8.68
C LYS A 926 11.54 39.98 10.00
N GLY A 927 10.26 40.38 9.98
CA GLY A 927 9.62 41.02 11.13
C GLY A 927 9.45 40.07 12.32
N ALA A 928 9.19 38.79 12.10
CA ALA A 928 9.16 37.78 13.16
C ALA A 928 10.53 37.65 13.84
N VAL A 929 11.64 37.58 13.09
CA VAL A 929 12.99 37.52 13.66
C VAL A 929 13.31 38.78 14.48
N GLU A 930 12.99 39.97 13.95
CA GLU A 930 13.19 41.23 14.68
C GLU A 930 12.33 41.30 15.95
N TRP A 931 11.08 40.86 15.89
CA TRP A 931 10.19 40.85 17.04
C TRP A 931 10.65 39.87 18.11
N MET A 932 11.01 38.65 17.72
CA MET A 932 11.44 37.59 18.63
C MET A 932 12.72 38.00 19.37
N THR A 933 13.72 38.50 18.63
CA THR A 933 15.06 38.81 19.19
C THR A 933 15.23 40.22 19.73
N GLY A 934 14.40 41.18 19.29
CA GLY A 934 14.63 42.60 19.52
C GLY A 934 15.76 43.21 18.68
N VAL A 935 16.36 42.44 17.76
CA VAL A 935 17.50 42.89 16.93
C VAL A 935 17.02 43.25 15.53
N LYS A 936 17.30 44.48 15.08
CA LYS A 936 16.98 44.94 13.71
C LYS A 936 17.91 44.30 12.68
N LEU A 937 17.33 43.76 11.60
CA LEU A 937 18.09 43.09 10.55
C LEU A 937 18.66 44.11 9.55
N LYS A 938 19.94 43.95 9.20
CA LYS A 938 20.68 44.86 8.32
C LYS A 938 21.04 44.14 7.03
N LYS A 939 20.50 44.59 5.89
CA LYS A 939 20.87 44.02 4.58
C LYS A 939 22.38 44.13 4.34
N LYS A 940 22.92 43.15 3.64
CA LYS A 940 24.32 43.10 3.20
C LYS A 940 24.66 44.23 2.24
#